data_AF-A0A960NVD2-F1
#
_entry.id   AF-A0A960NVD2-F1
#
_cell.length_a   1.000
_cell.length_b   1.000
_cell.length_c   1.000
_cell.angle_alpha   90.00
_cell.angle_beta   90.00
_cell.angle_gamma   90.00
#
_symmetry.space_group_name_H-M   'P 1'
#
loop_
_entity.id
_entity.type
_entity.pdbx_description
1 polymer ?
#
loop_
_entity_poly.entity_id
_entity_poly.type
_entity_poly.pdbx_seq_one_letter_code
_entity_poly.pdbx_strand_id
1 'polypeptide(L)'
;MNKRFIFFVMSMTIALFFVNQYFASKKQSDYDAQKQKQTVLSEEKRVEKEQNALQRTASYQDLPLVRVFQEGSSREPLAWAVQAEPGTYFATSWSEEWPKSVVIRGQEAKLTATDDHFAIYSTGGYPSIVSTYLPQVGMHDAQVVTFPLGELPTVTLGEYDDGSLFFPTKLPQENGIVLYRLNGEYIPVGVYRGQSQSFLPLAKLTNFTSYVSYKAEALPKRELEGQEFYVIENETMQIVVSTLGGAISEINLPFKSEQDETSVVLPIQFDRIIDKRYTSNALFPSRSYHIFEDSKVALKDGKMGGYYPLLRRGIANDSGYPPHIVPPQYYAFNTISEDPETANAVYKVTHFDKEMIQLEASLPNRRIIKTYRFPQEGKDAPYCLDVSVKVEGDSRGLWINSGVPEVELISGSPTPAINYSTVRNTKHVVEKLSLPKTSTTMSSFQPDWVSNSNGYFTLIVDPTSDIGMGFQANNIPGNLDPSRIVLIDSEHDLYPASKYPGYEILMPLRRTSEPMTFRLYAGPIDKNILKKVDETYTNRVTGYNPRYSQTQTFHGWFAFISEPFAKFLYFIMNLFHTLTGSWGFSIILLTVVLRMLMYPLNAWSIKSTLKLQEISPQIAKIQEKHKKDPKRGQMEVMAFYKQHKVNPFGGCLPLIIQMPFLFGMFDLLKSAFPLRGASFIPGWIDNLTAPDVIFSWSYPIPFIGTTFHLLPILLGVVMFFQQKMATAQNKKKGPLTDQQQQQQKMGTIMTIVFTFLFYKFPSGLNLYWLSSMGLQILQQWYMAKRQSKPDKNSREILVKQKKK
;
A
#
# COMPACT_ATOMS: atom_id res chain seq x y z
N MET A 1 1.98 0.16 -78.72
CA MET A 1 1.03 0.53 -77.63
C MET A 1 -0.11 1.35 -78.24
N ASN A 2 -1.37 0.97 -78.05
CA ASN A 2 -2.51 1.47 -78.83
C ASN A 2 -2.90 2.91 -78.42
N LYS A 3 -3.11 3.84 -79.38
CA LYS A 3 -3.37 5.27 -79.13
C LYS A 3 -4.57 5.52 -78.20
N ARG A 4 -5.58 4.64 -78.24
CA ARG A 4 -6.76 4.71 -77.35
C ARG A 4 -6.42 4.47 -75.88
N PHE A 5 -5.42 3.64 -75.59
CA PHE A 5 -4.97 3.37 -74.23
C PHE A 5 -4.26 4.58 -73.62
N ILE A 6 -3.43 5.27 -74.41
CA ILE A 6 -2.73 6.48 -73.97
C ILE A 6 -3.73 7.61 -73.67
N PHE A 7 -4.77 7.77 -74.49
CA PHE A 7 -5.81 8.77 -74.28
C PHE A 7 -6.66 8.48 -73.03
N PHE A 8 -6.99 7.21 -72.78
CA PHE A 8 -7.70 6.78 -71.58
C PHE A 8 -6.87 7.04 -70.32
N VAL A 9 -5.57 6.71 -70.35
CA VAL A 9 -4.66 6.95 -69.22
C VAL A 9 -4.50 8.45 -68.97
N MET A 10 -4.30 9.30 -69.99
CA MET A 10 -4.22 10.74 -69.78
C MET A 10 -5.51 11.36 -69.23
N SER A 11 -6.66 10.96 -69.76
CA SER A 11 -7.98 11.41 -69.26
C SER A 11 -8.17 11.05 -67.79
N MET A 12 -7.83 9.81 -67.41
CA MET A 12 -7.95 9.35 -66.03
C MET A 12 -6.98 10.08 -65.10
N THR A 13 -5.75 10.36 -65.54
CA THR A 13 -4.77 11.12 -64.75
C THR A 13 -5.21 12.57 -64.53
N ILE A 14 -5.79 13.21 -65.55
CA ILE A 14 -6.32 14.58 -65.44
C ILE A 14 -7.52 14.62 -64.50
N ALA A 15 -8.45 13.65 -64.61
CA ALA A 15 -9.59 13.55 -63.71
C ALA A 15 -9.14 13.34 -62.26
N LEU A 16 -8.17 12.45 -62.01
CA LEU A 16 -7.61 12.21 -60.68
C LEU A 16 -6.89 13.45 -60.13
N PHE A 17 -6.22 14.24 -60.97
CA PHE A 17 -5.58 15.49 -60.56
C PHE A 17 -6.59 16.53 -60.08
N PHE A 18 -7.68 16.76 -60.81
CA PHE A 18 -8.73 17.71 -60.41
C PHE A 18 -9.53 17.24 -59.19
N VAL A 19 -9.79 15.93 -59.07
CA VAL A 19 -10.42 15.35 -57.88
C VAL A 19 -9.52 15.57 -56.65
N ASN A 20 -8.22 15.34 -56.77
CA ASN A 20 -7.27 15.57 -55.68
C ASN A 20 -7.18 17.06 -55.30
N GLN A 21 -7.16 17.97 -56.28
CA GLN A 21 -7.17 19.41 -56.05
C GLN A 21 -8.46 19.90 -55.36
N TYR A 22 -9.62 19.38 -55.76
CA TYR A 22 -10.91 19.69 -55.13
C TYR A 22 -10.95 19.24 -53.66
N PHE A 23 -10.50 18.02 -53.37
CA PHE A 23 -10.44 17.52 -51.99
C PHE A 23 -9.38 18.26 -51.16
N ALA A 24 -8.25 18.66 -51.73
CA ALA A 24 -7.23 19.45 -51.05
C ALA A 24 -7.75 20.85 -50.67
N SER A 25 -8.44 21.53 -51.59
CA SER A 25 -9.06 22.85 -51.35
C SER A 25 -10.18 22.77 -50.29
N LYS A 26 -11.04 21.76 -50.39
CA LYS A 26 -12.10 21.53 -49.39
C LYS A 26 -11.52 21.25 -47.99
N LYS A 27 -10.45 20.45 -47.92
CA LYS A 27 -9.75 20.16 -46.67
C LYS A 27 -9.10 21.39 -46.04
N GLN A 28 -8.56 22.30 -46.87
CA GLN A 28 -8.02 23.57 -46.38
C GLN A 28 -9.13 24.51 -45.86
N SER A 29 -10.25 24.62 -46.57
CA SER A 29 -11.42 25.38 -46.12
C SER A 29 -12.01 24.84 -44.81
N ASP A 30 -12.09 23.51 -44.67
CA ASP A 30 -12.56 22.86 -43.44
C ASP A 30 -11.58 23.08 -42.27
N TYR A 31 -10.27 23.09 -42.54
CA TYR A 31 -9.24 23.40 -41.56
C TYR A 31 -9.31 24.86 -41.08
N ASP A 32 -9.47 25.82 -41.99
CA ASP A 32 -9.56 27.23 -41.63
C ASP A 32 -10.86 27.54 -40.86
N ALA A 33 -11.97 26.89 -41.22
CA ALA A 33 -13.23 26.96 -40.46
C ALA A 33 -13.09 26.36 -39.05
N GLN A 34 -12.38 25.23 -38.90
CA GLN A 34 -12.07 24.65 -37.59
C GLN A 34 -11.18 25.55 -36.75
N LYS A 35 -10.16 26.17 -37.36
CA LYS A 35 -9.26 27.11 -36.70
C LYS A 35 -10.01 28.34 -36.20
N GLN A 36 -10.88 28.93 -37.01
CA GLN A 36 -11.69 30.07 -36.62
C GLN A 36 -12.67 29.71 -35.49
N LYS A 37 -13.30 28.53 -35.56
CA LYS A 37 -14.16 28.02 -34.48
C LYS A 37 -13.38 27.77 -33.17
N GLN A 38 -12.14 27.29 -33.25
CA GLN A 38 -11.27 27.14 -32.09
C GLN A 38 -10.86 28.48 -31.49
N THR A 39 -10.56 29.50 -32.33
CA THR A 39 -10.24 30.85 -31.84
C THR A 39 -11.41 31.47 -31.08
N VAL A 40 -12.63 31.43 -31.65
CA VAL A 40 -13.83 31.94 -30.97
C VAL A 40 -14.10 31.20 -29.66
N LEU A 41 -14.01 29.87 -29.66
CA LEU A 41 -14.15 29.06 -28.45
C LEU A 41 -13.08 29.38 -27.40
N SER A 42 -11.85 29.70 -27.82
CA SER A 42 -10.78 30.08 -26.90
C SER A 42 -11.00 31.46 -26.28
N GLU A 43 -11.58 32.40 -27.03
CA GLU A 43 -11.97 33.72 -26.51
C GLU A 43 -13.17 33.63 -25.56
N GLU A 44 -14.20 32.85 -25.90
CA GLU A 44 -15.33 32.58 -25.03
C GLU A 44 -14.88 31.97 -23.70
N LYS A 45 -13.99 30.96 -23.75
CA LYS A 45 -13.40 30.35 -22.56
C LYS A 45 -12.55 31.32 -21.73
N ARG A 46 -11.85 32.25 -22.39
CA ARG A 46 -11.06 33.29 -21.68
C ARG A 46 -11.99 34.23 -20.91
N VAL A 47 -13.06 34.71 -21.55
CA VAL A 47 -14.05 35.59 -20.93
C VAL A 47 -14.78 34.89 -19.78
N GLU A 48 -15.16 33.63 -19.97
CA GLU A 48 -15.78 32.80 -18.92
C GLU A 48 -14.83 32.62 -17.72
N LYS A 49 -13.54 32.36 -17.98
CA LYS A 49 -12.52 32.22 -16.93
C LYS A 49 -12.30 33.53 -16.16
N GLU A 50 -12.28 34.67 -16.86
CA GLU A 50 -12.18 36.00 -16.23
C GLU A 50 -13.39 36.30 -15.34
N GLN A 51 -14.61 36.01 -15.80
CA GLN A 51 -15.83 36.21 -15.01
C GLN A 51 -15.87 35.29 -13.77
N ASN A 52 -15.47 34.02 -13.92
CA ASN A 52 -15.39 33.07 -12.81
C ASN A 52 -14.37 33.52 -11.75
N ALA A 53 -13.19 33.97 -12.20
CA ALA A 53 -12.17 34.49 -11.30
C ALA A 53 -12.63 35.75 -10.57
N LEU A 54 -13.34 36.66 -11.22
CA LEU A 54 -13.91 37.85 -10.57
C LEU A 54 -14.92 37.50 -9.48
N GLN A 55 -15.72 36.44 -9.66
CA GLN A 55 -16.68 35.99 -8.63
C GLN A 55 -16.00 35.35 -7.40
N ARG A 56 -14.83 34.75 -7.58
CA ARG A 56 -14.02 34.11 -6.52
C ARG A 56 -13.01 35.06 -5.87
N THR A 57 -12.74 36.21 -6.49
CA THR A 57 -11.86 37.23 -5.93
C THR A 57 -12.60 37.96 -4.81
N ALA A 58 -12.00 38.00 -3.62
CA ALA A 58 -12.58 38.71 -2.49
C ALA A 58 -12.56 40.24 -2.73
N SER A 59 -13.59 40.94 -2.24
CA SER A 59 -13.52 42.39 -2.14
C SER A 59 -12.47 42.78 -1.11
N TYR A 60 -11.69 43.84 -1.37
CA TYR A 60 -10.72 44.32 -0.38
C TYR A 60 -11.38 44.75 0.95
N GLN A 61 -12.68 45.04 0.94
CA GLN A 61 -13.47 45.38 2.14
C GLN A 61 -13.75 44.16 3.04
N ASP A 62 -13.73 42.95 2.46
CA ASP A 62 -13.97 41.69 3.18
C ASP A 62 -12.66 41.11 3.77
N LEU A 63 -11.53 41.72 3.45
CA LEU A 63 -10.21 41.33 3.91
C LEU A 63 -9.84 42.12 5.17
N PRO A 64 -9.02 41.56 6.07
CA PRO A 64 -8.61 42.21 7.31
C PRO A 64 -7.54 43.30 7.04
N LEU A 65 -7.88 44.31 6.24
CA LEU A 65 -6.97 45.37 5.83
C LEU A 65 -7.11 46.61 6.70
N VAL A 66 -5.98 47.23 7.02
CA VAL A 66 -5.91 48.47 7.77
C VAL A 66 -5.01 49.48 7.09
N ARG A 67 -5.33 50.77 7.28
CA ARG A 67 -4.51 51.88 6.79
C ARG A 67 -3.39 52.17 7.76
N VAL A 68 -2.20 52.37 7.22
CA VAL A 68 -0.97 52.73 7.94
C VAL A 68 -0.64 54.18 7.64
N PHE A 69 -0.38 54.97 8.67
CA PHE A 69 -0.05 56.40 8.56
C PHE A 69 1.35 56.69 9.09
N GLN A 70 2.00 57.71 8.55
CA GLN A 70 3.26 58.20 9.10
C GLN A 70 3.02 58.95 10.41
N GLU A 71 3.97 58.88 11.32
CA GLU A 71 3.95 59.67 12.55
C GLU A 71 3.84 61.18 12.23
N GLY A 72 2.80 61.85 12.75
CA GLY A 72 2.54 63.27 12.53
C GLY A 72 1.70 63.63 11.28
N SER A 73 1.32 62.67 10.43
CA SER A 73 0.43 62.89 9.28
C SER A 73 -0.86 62.09 9.39
N SER A 74 -2.02 62.75 9.35
CA SER A 74 -3.34 62.12 9.49
C SER A 74 -4.23 62.24 8.24
N ARG A 75 -3.72 62.83 7.15
CA ARG A 75 -4.53 63.17 5.97
C ARG A 75 -4.46 62.13 4.85
N GLU A 76 -3.31 61.49 4.63
CA GLU A 76 -3.12 60.48 3.59
C GLU A 76 -2.44 59.23 4.17
N PRO A 77 -2.96 58.02 3.91
CA PRO A 77 -2.33 56.79 4.37
C PRO A 77 -1.00 56.57 3.63
N LEU A 78 0.03 56.24 4.40
CA LEU A 78 1.35 55.88 3.90
C LEU A 78 1.32 54.54 3.14
N ALA A 79 0.56 53.57 3.66
CA ALA A 79 0.42 52.24 3.08
C ALA A 79 -0.82 51.51 3.64
N TRP A 80 -0.98 50.26 3.22
CA TRP A 80 -1.95 49.31 3.78
C TRP A 80 -1.22 48.13 4.40
N ALA A 81 -1.86 47.50 5.40
CA ALA A 81 -1.36 46.30 6.05
C ALA A 81 -2.48 45.30 6.31
N VAL A 82 -2.13 44.03 6.42
CA VAL A 82 -3.01 42.96 6.89
C VAL A 82 -2.96 42.94 8.41
N GLN A 83 -4.11 43.11 9.06
CA GLN A 83 -4.27 42.86 10.48
C GLN A 83 -4.31 41.34 10.71
N ALA A 84 -3.22 40.78 11.24
CA ALA A 84 -3.12 39.34 11.49
C ALA A 84 -3.80 38.92 12.80
N GLU A 85 -3.69 39.76 13.84
CA GLU A 85 -4.34 39.65 15.15
C GLU A 85 -4.57 41.08 15.68
N PRO A 86 -5.40 41.28 16.72
CA PRO A 86 -5.51 42.57 17.40
C PRO A 86 -4.13 43.08 17.86
N GLY A 87 -3.70 44.21 17.30
CA GLY A 87 -2.40 44.83 17.62
C GLY A 87 -1.19 44.24 16.90
N THR A 88 -1.36 43.33 15.92
CA THR A 88 -0.28 42.83 15.05
C THR A 88 -0.62 43.07 13.58
N TYR A 89 0.25 43.76 12.86
CA TYR A 89 0.03 44.21 11.49
C TYR A 89 1.17 43.77 10.57
N PHE A 90 0.83 43.05 9.50
CA PHE A 90 1.77 42.53 8.52
C PHE A 90 1.67 43.35 7.23
N ALA A 91 2.78 43.96 6.81
CA ALA A 91 2.80 44.94 5.73
C ALA A 91 3.91 44.65 4.71
N THR A 92 3.77 45.18 3.50
CA THR A 92 4.76 45.08 2.41
C THR A 92 5.57 46.36 2.27
N SER A 93 6.75 46.31 1.67
CA SER A 93 7.64 47.47 1.53
C SER A 93 7.03 48.57 0.67
N TRP A 94 7.23 49.81 1.10
CA TRP A 94 6.75 51.04 0.46
C TRP A 94 7.85 52.13 0.37
N SER A 95 9.07 51.89 0.88
CA SER A 95 10.19 52.83 0.89
C SER A 95 11.55 52.12 0.98
N GLU A 96 12.66 52.81 0.67
CA GLU A 96 14.03 52.24 0.77
C GLU A 96 14.41 51.85 2.21
N GLU A 97 13.84 52.51 3.23
CA GLU A 97 14.01 52.18 4.64
C GLU A 97 12.66 52.09 5.38
N TRP A 98 12.56 51.16 6.34
CA TRP A 98 11.35 50.95 7.15
C TRP A 98 11.24 51.97 8.30
N PRO A 99 10.11 52.68 8.46
CA PRO A 99 9.91 53.57 9.59
C PRO A 99 9.88 52.78 10.91
N LYS A 100 10.51 53.32 11.96
CA LYS A 100 10.59 52.67 13.28
C LYS A 100 9.24 52.61 14.00
N SER A 101 8.36 53.56 13.70
CA SER A 101 7.02 53.73 14.25
C SER A 101 6.06 54.16 13.15
N VAL A 102 4.84 53.65 13.19
CA VAL A 102 3.73 54.05 12.31
C VAL A 102 2.46 54.23 13.14
N VAL A 103 1.50 54.96 12.63
CA VAL A 103 0.19 55.15 13.28
C VAL A 103 -0.85 54.27 12.57
N ILE A 104 -1.48 53.36 13.30
CA ILE A 104 -2.53 52.48 12.78
C ILE A 104 -3.75 52.63 13.70
N ARG A 105 -4.91 52.99 13.11
CA ARG A 105 -6.15 53.28 13.86
C ARG A 105 -5.95 54.28 15.03
N GLY A 106 -5.06 55.26 14.86
CA GLY A 106 -4.77 56.27 15.88
C GLY A 106 -3.87 55.81 17.04
N GLN A 107 -3.33 54.59 16.98
CA GLN A 107 -2.35 54.06 17.93
C GLN A 107 -0.96 53.97 17.29
N GLU A 108 0.08 54.22 18.08
CA GLU A 108 1.47 54.02 17.65
C GLU A 108 1.80 52.52 17.61
N ALA A 109 2.26 52.03 16.46
CA ALA A 109 2.73 50.67 16.25
C ALA A 109 4.23 50.69 15.91
N LYS A 110 5.02 49.88 16.61
CA LYS A 110 6.48 49.82 16.44
C LYS A 110 6.90 48.68 15.53
N LEU A 111 7.91 48.93 14.71
CA LEU A 111 8.53 47.91 13.87
C LEU A 111 9.15 46.81 14.74
N THR A 112 8.68 45.57 14.59
CA THR A 112 9.11 44.45 15.44
C THR A 112 9.93 43.40 14.70
N ALA A 113 9.61 43.15 13.43
CA ALA A 113 10.37 42.25 12.57
C ALA A 113 10.31 42.72 11.13
N THR A 114 11.36 42.48 10.36
CA THR A 114 11.42 42.86 8.95
C THR A 114 12.25 41.88 8.13
N ASP A 115 11.91 41.82 6.85
CA ASP A 115 12.69 41.24 5.75
C ASP A 115 12.87 42.35 4.69
N ASP A 116 13.55 42.05 3.58
CA ASP A 116 13.82 43.02 2.50
C ASP A 116 12.54 43.66 1.93
N HIS A 117 11.40 42.97 2.02
CA HIS A 117 10.15 43.37 1.36
C HIS A 117 8.90 43.31 2.25
N PHE A 118 9.02 42.85 3.51
CA PHE A 118 7.88 42.68 4.43
C PHE A 118 8.24 43.10 5.85
N ALA A 119 7.27 43.60 6.61
CA ALA A 119 7.46 44.06 7.99
C ALA A 119 6.28 43.73 8.89
N ILE A 120 6.56 43.50 10.17
CA ILE A 120 5.57 43.35 11.24
C ILE A 120 5.63 44.58 12.15
N TYR A 121 4.49 45.23 12.33
CA TYR A 121 4.29 46.29 13.31
C TYR A 121 3.38 45.83 14.43
N SER A 122 3.65 46.26 15.67
CA SER A 122 2.82 45.95 16.84
C SER A 122 2.55 47.17 17.71
N THR A 123 1.31 47.31 18.20
CA THR A 123 0.89 48.40 19.12
C THR A 123 1.15 48.10 20.60
N GLY A 124 1.72 46.93 20.92
CA GLY A 124 2.08 46.50 22.28
C GLY A 124 1.77 45.02 22.55
N GLY A 125 2.63 44.33 23.30
CA GLY A 125 2.55 42.87 23.52
C GLY A 125 3.54 42.07 22.65
N TYR A 126 3.54 40.74 22.78
CA TYR A 126 4.32 39.86 21.89
C TYR A 126 3.55 39.70 20.56
N PRO A 127 4.14 40.02 19.39
CA PRO A 127 3.43 39.93 18.11
C PRO A 127 3.03 38.48 17.82
N SER A 128 1.86 38.29 17.24
CA SER A 128 1.38 36.98 16.82
C SER A 128 0.68 37.05 15.47
N ILE A 129 1.11 36.20 14.55
CA ILE A 129 0.48 35.96 13.26
C ILE A 129 -0.15 34.57 13.32
N VAL A 130 -1.47 34.51 13.33
CA VAL A 130 -2.19 33.25 13.21
C VAL A 130 -2.19 32.81 11.75
N SER A 131 -1.68 31.62 11.48
CA SER A 131 -1.56 31.05 10.14
C SER A 131 -2.04 29.59 10.09
N THR A 132 -2.18 29.02 8.90
CA THR A 132 -2.49 27.60 8.68
C THR A 132 -1.57 27.02 7.60
N TYR A 133 -1.45 25.70 7.58
CA TYR A 133 -0.81 25.01 6.46
C TYR A 133 -1.79 24.95 5.29
N LEU A 134 -1.34 25.41 4.12
CA LEU A 134 -2.11 25.23 2.90
C LEU A 134 -2.19 23.72 2.56
N PRO A 135 -3.37 23.20 2.18
CA PRO A 135 -3.51 21.77 1.88
C PRO A 135 -2.62 21.34 0.72
N GLN A 136 -2.00 20.15 0.82
CA GLN A 136 -1.05 19.66 -0.19
C GLN A 136 -1.72 18.98 -1.39
N VAL A 137 -3.06 18.92 -1.41
CA VAL A 137 -3.85 18.23 -2.43
C VAL A 137 -5.05 19.11 -2.81
N GLY A 138 -5.27 19.30 -4.11
CA GLY A 138 -6.37 20.10 -4.65
C GLY A 138 -5.96 21.53 -4.99
N MET A 139 -6.72 22.17 -5.88
CA MET A 139 -6.56 23.58 -6.24
C MET A 139 -7.33 24.44 -5.23
N HIS A 140 -6.62 25.30 -4.51
CA HIS A 140 -7.19 26.12 -3.44
C HIS A 140 -7.19 27.59 -3.78
N ASP A 141 -8.28 28.28 -3.46
CA ASP A 141 -8.37 29.73 -3.65
C ASP A 141 -7.58 30.47 -2.58
N ALA A 142 -6.62 31.27 -3.03
CA ALA A 142 -5.88 32.19 -2.21
C ALA A 142 -6.03 33.61 -2.76
N GLN A 143 -6.12 34.59 -1.88
CA GLN A 143 -6.24 36.00 -2.24
C GLN A 143 -4.86 36.65 -2.09
N VAL A 144 -4.25 37.06 -3.20
CA VAL A 144 -2.99 37.79 -3.19
C VAL A 144 -3.31 39.27 -3.13
N VAL A 145 -2.95 39.91 -2.01
CA VAL A 145 -3.17 41.33 -1.79
C VAL A 145 -1.86 42.07 -2.02
N THR A 146 -1.84 42.97 -2.99
CA THR A 146 -0.71 43.88 -3.23
C THR A 146 -1.08 45.30 -2.81
N PHE A 147 -0.07 46.05 -2.38
CA PHE A 147 -0.23 47.40 -1.83
C PHE A 147 0.56 48.42 -2.67
N PRO A 148 0.04 48.82 -3.83
CA PRO A 148 0.65 49.87 -4.64
C PRO A 148 0.69 51.20 -3.88
N LEU A 149 1.80 51.94 -4.03
CA LEU A 149 2.04 53.17 -3.28
C LEU A 149 1.03 54.26 -3.66
N GLY A 150 0.32 54.81 -2.68
CA GLY A 150 -0.66 55.89 -2.90
C GLY A 150 -1.96 55.45 -3.61
N GLU A 151 -2.13 54.15 -3.85
CA GLU A 151 -3.32 53.58 -4.50
C GLU A 151 -4.11 52.67 -3.53
N LEU A 152 -5.27 52.18 -4.00
CA LEU A 152 -6.05 51.19 -3.26
C LEU A 152 -5.40 49.79 -3.36
N PRO A 153 -5.57 48.93 -2.34
CA PRO A 153 -5.06 47.57 -2.37
C PRO A 153 -5.68 46.81 -3.55
N THR A 154 -4.85 46.10 -4.30
CA THR A 154 -5.31 45.25 -5.39
C THR A 154 -5.37 43.80 -4.89
N VAL A 155 -6.54 43.16 -5.07
CA VAL A 155 -6.74 41.75 -4.71
C VAL A 155 -6.76 40.95 -6.00
N THR A 156 -5.89 39.94 -6.09
CA THR A 156 -5.83 39.02 -7.22
C THR A 156 -6.06 37.60 -6.73
N LEU A 157 -6.98 36.88 -7.37
CA LEU A 157 -7.16 35.46 -7.13
C LEU A 157 -5.92 34.68 -7.58
N GLY A 158 -5.32 33.92 -6.65
CA GLY A 158 -4.35 32.88 -6.92
C GLY A 158 -4.96 31.51 -6.64
N GLU A 159 -4.69 30.53 -7.49
CA GLU A 159 -5.03 29.13 -7.30
C GLU A 159 -3.76 28.41 -6.81
N TYR A 160 -3.76 27.95 -5.57
CA TYR A 160 -2.64 27.26 -4.96
C TYR A 160 -2.75 25.75 -5.20
N ASP A 161 -1.68 25.15 -5.71
CA ASP A 161 -1.54 23.69 -5.88
C ASP A 161 -0.06 23.27 -5.76
N ASP A 162 0.18 22.21 -4.98
CA ASP A 162 1.49 21.61 -4.70
C ASP A 162 2.65 22.62 -4.50
N GLY A 163 2.44 23.61 -3.63
CA GLY A 163 3.46 24.60 -3.29
C GLY A 163 3.65 25.73 -4.31
N SER A 164 2.86 25.76 -5.38
CA SER A 164 2.88 26.76 -6.45
C SER A 164 1.58 27.57 -6.47
N LEU A 165 1.66 28.82 -6.92
CA LEU A 165 0.50 29.71 -7.04
C LEU A 165 0.29 30.08 -8.50
N PHE A 166 -0.88 29.77 -9.05
CA PHE A 166 -1.28 30.04 -10.42
C PHE A 166 -2.27 31.20 -10.47
N PHE A 167 -2.18 32.06 -11.48
CA PHE A 167 -3.10 33.19 -11.61
C PHE A 167 -4.00 32.98 -12.83
N PRO A 168 -5.31 32.78 -12.63
CA PRO A 168 -6.24 32.48 -13.72
C PRO A 168 -6.46 33.68 -14.67
N THR A 169 -6.21 34.90 -14.20
CA THR A 169 -6.45 36.16 -14.94
C THR A 169 -5.17 36.94 -15.22
N LYS A 170 -4.67 37.70 -14.24
CA LYS A 170 -3.49 38.58 -14.38
C LYS A 170 -2.48 38.25 -13.30
N LEU A 171 -1.21 38.10 -13.69
CA LEU A 171 -0.12 37.92 -12.74
C LEU A 171 0.19 39.23 -11.99
N PRO A 172 0.17 39.25 -10.65
CA PRO A 172 0.62 40.39 -9.87
C PRO A 172 2.12 40.60 -10.11
N GLN A 173 2.50 41.86 -10.38
CA GLN A 173 3.91 42.25 -10.58
C GLN A 173 4.57 42.75 -9.30
N GLU A 174 3.75 43.14 -8.31
CA GLU A 174 4.19 43.64 -7.02
C GLU A 174 4.28 42.52 -5.97
N ASN A 175 5.01 42.79 -4.89
CA ASN A 175 5.03 41.90 -3.73
C ASN A 175 3.69 41.99 -3.01
N GLY A 176 3.20 40.85 -2.54
CA GLY A 176 1.89 40.76 -1.90
C GLY A 176 1.87 39.80 -0.73
N ILE A 177 0.84 39.94 0.11
CA ILE A 177 0.54 39.01 1.19
C ILE A 177 -0.53 38.05 0.67
N VAL A 178 -0.31 36.75 0.88
CA VAL A 178 -1.23 35.70 0.46
C VAL A 178 -2.13 35.34 1.63
N LEU A 179 -3.44 35.51 1.42
CA LEU A 179 -4.48 35.20 2.38
C LEU A 179 -5.24 33.94 1.94
N TYR A 180 -5.53 33.08 2.90
CA TYR A 180 -6.35 31.89 2.69
C TYR A 180 -7.59 31.96 3.57
N ARG A 181 -8.72 31.48 3.05
CA ARG A 181 -9.99 31.49 3.79
C ARG A 181 -10.12 30.21 4.62
N LEU A 182 -10.06 30.33 5.94
CA LEU A 182 -10.24 29.22 6.87
C LEU A 182 -11.43 29.54 7.81
N ASN A 183 -12.43 28.65 7.87
CA ASN A 183 -13.64 28.82 8.70
C ASN A 183 -14.36 30.17 8.53
N GLY A 184 -14.36 30.71 7.30
CA GLY A 184 -15.00 31.98 6.97
C GLY A 184 -14.12 33.23 7.12
N GLU A 185 -12.96 33.13 7.77
CA GLU A 185 -12.01 34.24 7.97
C GLU A 185 -10.81 34.14 7.04
N TYR A 186 -10.30 35.28 6.57
CA TYR A 186 -9.07 35.33 5.77
C TYR A 186 -7.84 35.49 6.67
N ILE A 187 -6.94 34.51 6.62
CA ILE A 187 -5.71 34.49 7.42
C ILE A 187 -4.47 34.49 6.52
N PRO A 188 -3.36 35.12 6.95
CA PRO A 188 -2.12 35.12 6.17
C PRO A 188 -1.45 33.74 6.21
N VAL A 189 -1.11 33.22 5.03
CA VAL A 189 -0.45 31.90 4.86
C VAL A 189 0.95 31.99 4.27
N GLY A 190 1.27 33.12 3.63
CA GLY A 190 2.57 33.35 3.05
C GLY A 190 2.67 34.70 2.36
N VAL A 191 3.76 34.86 1.64
CA VAL A 191 4.05 36.05 0.84
C VAL A 191 4.27 35.66 -0.61
N TYR A 192 3.89 36.55 -1.52
CA TYR A 192 4.14 36.44 -2.94
C TYR A 192 5.18 37.49 -3.35
N ARG A 193 6.23 37.06 -4.03
CA ARG A 193 7.27 37.96 -4.57
C ARG A 193 7.01 38.18 -6.06
N GLY A 194 6.62 39.39 -6.44
CA GLY A 194 6.19 39.72 -7.80
C GLY A 194 7.29 39.61 -8.85
N GLN A 195 8.51 40.05 -8.52
CA GLN A 195 9.66 39.99 -9.44
C GLN A 195 10.10 38.55 -9.76
N SER A 196 10.07 37.65 -8.78
CA SER A 196 10.46 36.24 -8.93
C SER A 196 9.29 35.30 -9.17
N GLN A 197 8.06 35.83 -9.21
CA GLN A 197 6.81 35.08 -9.36
C GLN A 197 6.72 33.87 -8.43
N SER A 198 7.17 34.04 -7.19
CA SER A 198 7.33 32.93 -6.25
C SER A 198 6.47 33.13 -5.00
N PHE A 199 5.81 32.05 -4.60
CA PHE A 199 5.09 31.97 -3.33
C PHE A 199 6.02 31.40 -2.25
N LEU A 200 6.09 32.07 -1.10
CA LEU A 200 6.84 31.65 0.07
C LEU A 200 5.89 31.55 1.27
N PRO A 201 5.60 30.34 1.77
CA PRO A 201 4.79 30.18 2.98
C PRO A 201 5.49 30.78 4.19
N LEU A 202 4.72 31.26 5.17
CA LEU A 202 5.25 31.89 6.38
C LEU A 202 6.26 31.00 7.14
N ALA A 203 6.12 29.67 7.03
CA ALA A 203 7.01 28.69 7.67
C ALA A 203 8.45 28.77 7.16
N LYS A 204 8.65 29.28 5.93
CA LYS A 204 9.96 29.40 5.30
C LYS A 204 10.59 30.78 5.52
N LEU A 205 9.92 31.72 6.16
CA LEU A 205 10.44 33.06 6.43
C LEU A 205 11.05 33.13 7.83
N THR A 206 12.35 32.86 7.92
CA THR A 206 13.09 32.71 9.19
C THR A 206 13.01 33.91 10.13
N ASN A 207 12.79 35.13 9.61
CA ASN A 207 12.67 36.35 10.42
C ASN A 207 11.29 36.52 11.04
N PHE A 208 10.28 35.78 10.57
CA PHE A 208 8.89 35.88 11.04
C PHE A 208 8.43 34.62 11.80
N THR A 209 9.15 33.49 11.69
CA THR A 209 8.75 32.20 12.26
C THR A 209 8.46 32.23 13.76
N SER A 210 9.18 33.04 14.54
CA SER A 210 8.97 33.19 15.99
C SER A 210 7.67 33.90 16.36
N TYR A 211 7.05 34.61 15.43
CA TYR A 211 5.78 35.30 15.61
C TYR A 211 4.61 34.54 14.99
N VAL A 212 4.84 33.43 14.28
CA VAL A 212 3.77 32.68 13.59
C VAL A 212 3.28 31.54 14.46
N SER A 213 1.98 31.54 14.75
CA SER A 213 1.29 30.43 15.41
C SER A 213 0.42 29.71 14.40
N TYR A 214 0.71 28.44 14.13
CA TYR A 214 -0.08 27.62 13.22
C TYR A 214 -1.32 27.11 13.96
N LYS A 215 -2.50 27.54 13.54
CA LYS A 215 -3.71 26.76 13.73
C LYS A 215 -3.54 25.53 12.84
N ALA A 216 -3.21 24.38 13.45
CA ALA A 216 -3.59 23.12 12.82
C ALA A 216 -5.08 23.26 12.45
N GLU A 217 -5.50 22.71 11.31
CA GLU A 217 -6.91 22.43 11.13
C GLU A 217 -7.28 21.60 12.35
N ALA A 218 -7.89 22.26 13.35
CA ALA A 218 -8.43 21.56 14.46
C ALA A 218 -9.52 20.73 13.78
N LEU A 219 -9.26 19.42 13.61
CA LEU A 219 -10.33 18.44 13.56
C LEU A 219 -11.31 18.97 14.60
N PRO A 220 -12.50 19.42 14.16
CA PRO A 220 -13.30 20.34 14.95
C PRO A 220 -13.29 19.83 16.38
N LYS A 221 -12.79 20.65 17.31
CA LYS A 221 -12.70 20.29 18.73
C LYS A 221 -14.08 20.21 19.39
N ARG A 222 -15.14 20.31 18.58
CA ARG A 222 -16.37 19.61 18.88
C ARG A 222 -15.97 18.15 19.04
N GLU A 223 -16.14 17.62 20.23
CA GLU A 223 -16.51 16.21 20.31
C GLU A 223 -17.42 15.87 19.13
N LEU A 224 -17.31 14.65 18.60
CA LEU A 224 -18.21 14.10 17.60
C LEU A 224 -19.64 14.00 18.19
N GLU A 225 -20.20 15.12 18.67
CA GLU A 225 -21.49 15.29 19.30
C GLU A 225 -22.53 14.90 18.25
N GLY A 226 -23.14 13.72 18.45
CA GLY A 226 -24.14 13.16 17.54
C GLY A 226 -23.62 12.15 16.52
N GLN A 227 -22.33 11.76 16.55
CA GLN A 227 -21.90 10.55 15.83
C GLN A 227 -22.40 9.32 16.60
N GLU A 228 -23.27 8.55 15.96
CA GLU A 228 -23.78 7.30 16.47
C GLU A 228 -23.28 6.16 15.59
N PHE A 229 -23.12 5.00 16.20
CA PHE A 229 -22.70 3.78 15.51
C PHE A 229 -23.86 2.79 15.51
N TYR A 230 -24.03 2.11 14.38
CA TYR A 230 -25.06 1.09 14.19
C TYR A 230 -24.40 -0.17 13.63
N VAL A 231 -24.83 -1.33 14.10
CA VAL A 231 -24.25 -2.61 13.70
C VAL A 231 -25.28 -3.49 13.03
N ILE A 232 -24.90 -4.01 11.86
CA ILE A 232 -25.48 -5.21 11.25
C ILE A 232 -24.40 -6.29 11.25
N GLU A 233 -24.76 -7.51 11.63
CA GLU A 233 -23.81 -8.62 11.71
C GLU A 233 -24.42 -9.95 11.28
N ASN A 234 -23.56 -10.83 10.78
CA ASN A 234 -23.86 -12.23 10.49
C ASN A 234 -22.69 -13.13 10.93
N GLU A 235 -22.78 -14.43 10.67
CA GLU A 235 -21.76 -15.42 11.06
C GLU A 235 -20.35 -15.14 10.51
N THR A 236 -20.24 -14.36 9.43
CA THR A 236 -18.96 -14.13 8.73
C THR A 236 -18.38 -12.74 8.92
N MET A 237 -19.18 -11.73 9.31
CA MET A 237 -18.70 -10.37 9.53
C MET A 237 -19.68 -9.50 10.33
N GLN A 238 -19.11 -8.52 11.02
CA GLN A 238 -19.80 -7.42 11.69
C GLN A 238 -19.44 -6.11 10.97
N ILE A 239 -20.47 -5.37 10.54
CA ILE A 239 -20.34 -4.08 9.85
C ILE A 239 -20.77 -2.97 10.81
N VAL A 240 -19.86 -2.03 11.06
CA VAL A 240 -20.12 -0.89 11.95
C VAL A 240 -20.29 0.36 11.10
N VAL A 241 -21.50 0.91 11.08
CA VAL A 241 -21.87 2.08 10.29
C VAL A 241 -21.99 3.30 11.20
N SER A 242 -21.28 4.36 10.82
CA SER A 242 -21.28 5.67 11.47
C SER A 242 -22.32 6.59 10.82
N THR A 243 -23.10 7.32 11.63
CA THR A 243 -23.98 8.39 11.13
C THR A 243 -23.18 9.53 10.50
N LEU A 244 -21.94 9.75 10.93
CA LEU A 244 -21.01 10.67 10.28
C LEU A 244 -20.48 10.07 8.98
N GLY A 245 -20.66 10.78 7.87
CA GLY A 245 -20.41 10.31 6.51
C GLY A 245 -21.43 9.27 6.00
N GLY A 246 -22.31 8.77 6.87
CA GLY A 246 -23.19 7.65 6.58
C GLY A 246 -22.39 6.45 6.08
N ALA A 247 -21.25 6.18 6.71
CA ALA A 247 -20.15 5.37 6.17
C ALA A 247 -19.77 4.23 7.11
N ILE A 248 -19.10 3.21 6.58
CA ILE A 248 -18.61 2.07 7.35
C ILE A 248 -17.31 2.47 8.04
N SER A 249 -17.34 2.57 9.37
CA SER A 249 -16.17 2.89 10.18
C SER A 249 -15.34 1.66 10.53
N GLU A 250 -15.98 0.48 10.65
CA GLU A 250 -15.28 -0.77 10.94
C GLU A 250 -15.89 -1.95 10.18
N ILE A 251 -15.03 -2.88 9.78
CA ILE A 251 -15.43 -4.21 9.28
C ILE A 251 -14.66 -5.21 10.13
N ASN A 252 -15.39 -5.96 10.96
CA ASN A 252 -14.82 -6.88 11.94
C ASN A 252 -15.13 -8.32 11.52
N LEU A 253 -14.09 -9.13 11.32
CA LEU A 253 -14.21 -10.52 10.89
C LEU A 253 -14.09 -11.43 12.12
N PRO A 254 -15.13 -12.18 12.52
CA PRO A 254 -15.08 -13.04 13.69
C PRO A 254 -13.96 -14.07 13.55
N PHE A 255 -13.28 -14.39 14.64
CA PHE A 255 -12.31 -15.48 14.66
C PHE A 255 -13.01 -16.84 14.69
N LYS A 256 -12.41 -17.83 14.04
CA LYS A 256 -12.83 -19.22 14.13
C LYS A 256 -12.81 -19.67 15.59
N SER A 257 -13.90 -20.28 16.04
CA SER A 257 -14.02 -20.83 17.39
C SER A 257 -14.62 -22.23 17.35
N GLU A 258 -14.60 -22.95 18.48
CA GLU A 258 -15.29 -24.26 18.59
C GLU A 258 -16.82 -24.13 18.47
N GLN A 259 -17.36 -22.93 18.75
CA GLN A 259 -18.80 -22.64 18.73
C GLN A 259 -19.27 -22.15 17.36
N ASP A 260 -18.36 -21.58 16.58
CA ASP A 260 -18.61 -21.03 15.26
C ASP A 260 -17.50 -21.46 14.30
N GLU A 261 -17.78 -22.52 13.54
CA GLU A 261 -16.89 -23.07 12.52
C GLU A 261 -17.01 -22.36 11.16
N THR A 262 -17.95 -21.40 11.02
CA THR A 262 -18.22 -20.74 9.73
C THR A 262 -17.10 -19.78 9.35
N SER A 263 -16.52 -19.10 10.34
CA SER A 263 -15.34 -18.28 10.13
C SER A 263 -14.08 -19.14 9.90
N VAL A 264 -13.29 -18.72 8.93
CA VAL A 264 -11.97 -19.31 8.65
C VAL A 264 -10.81 -18.48 9.22
N VAL A 265 -11.10 -17.35 9.88
CA VAL A 265 -10.08 -16.40 10.33
C VAL A 265 -9.48 -16.86 11.64
N LEU A 266 -8.17 -17.12 11.66
CA LEU A 266 -7.45 -17.48 12.90
C LEU A 266 -6.78 -16.24 13.52
N PRO A 267 -6.78 -16.12 14.87
CA PRO A 267 -6.03 -15.07 15.55
C PRO A 267 -4.53 -15.31 15.44
N ILE A 268 -3.77 -14.24 15.18
CA ILE A 268 -2.30 -14.26 15.17
C ILE A 268 -1.72 -13.71 16.48
N GLN A 269 -0.40 -13.72 16.60
CA GLN A 269 0.29 -13.26 17.80
C GLN A 269 -0.04 -11.80 18.14
N PHE A 270 -0.15 -10.91 17.15
CA PHE A 270 -0.49 -9.50 17.39
C PHE A 270 -1.89 -9.34 17.98
N ASP A 271 -2.88 -10.08 17.48
CA ASP A 271 -4.25 -10.08 18.01
C ASP A 271 -4.24 -10.50 19.49
N ARG A 272 -3.56 -11.61 19.79
CA ARG A 272 -3.42 -12.11 21.16
C ARG A 272 -2.69 -11.14 22.10
N ILE A 273 -1.73 -10.37 21.59
CA ILE A 273 -1.03 -9.35 22.38
C ILE A 273 -1.96 -8.17 22.66
N ILE A 274 -2.70 -7.69 21.66
CA ILE A 274 -3.65 -6.58 21.80
C ILE A 274 -4.76 -6.93 22.78
N ASP A 275 -5.38 -8.10 22.64
CA ASP A 275 -6.43 -8.58 23.54
C ASP A 275 -5.95 -8.64 25.00
N LYS A 276 -4.67 -8.96 25.24
CA LYS A 276 -4.10 -9.14 26.59
C LYS A 276 -3.53 -7.86 27.21
N ARG A 277 -2.90 -6.99 26.41
CA ARG A 277 -2.11 -5.84 26.89
C ARG A 277 -2.76 -4.49 26.61
N TYR A 278 -3.64 -4.39 25.61
CA TYR A 278 -4.19 -3.11 25.13
C TYR A 278 -5.72 -3.20 25.05
N THR A 279 -6.37 -3.40 26.20
CA THR A 279 -7.78 -3.83 26.25
C THR A 279 -8.77 -2.86 25.62
N SER A 280 -8.57 -1.54 25.74
CA SER A 280 -9.42 -0.55 25.06
C SER A 280 -9.35 -0.63 23.53
N ASN A 281 -8.21 -1.06 22.98
CA ASN A 281 -7.99 -1.24 21.55
C ASN A 281 -8.44 -2.64 21.06
N ALA A 282 -8.91 -3.50 21.98
CA ALA A 282 -9.41 -4.84 21.71
C ALA A 282 -10.95 -4.92 21.76
N LEU A 283 -11.65 -3.79 21.83
CA LEU A 283 -13.12 -3.74 21.80
C LEU A 283 -13.64 -3.84 20.35
N PHE A 284 -14.70 -4.61 20.14
CA PHE A 284 -15.38 -4.77 18.85
C PHE A 284 -16.90 -4.67 19.01
N PRO A 285 -17.55 -3.62 18.48
CA PRO A 285 -16.96 -2.38 17.94
C PRO A 285 -16.14 -1.59 18.97
N SER A 286 -15.38 -0.57 18.54
CA SER A 286 -14.50 0.18 19.45
C SER A 286 -15.24 1.14 20.37
N ARG A 287 -16.51 1.38 20.05
CA ARG A 287 -17.40 2.35 20.69
C ARG A 287 -18.77 1.73 20.91
N SER A 288 -19.56 2.34 21.78
CA SER A 288 -20.96 1.95 21.98
C SER A 288 -21.75 2.12 20.68
N TYR A 289 -22.67 1.20 20.44
CA TYR A 289 -23.37 1.06 19.17
C TYR A 289 -24.81 0.57 19.36
N HIS A 290 -25.65 0.91 18.39
CA HIS A 290 -27.01 0.44 18.27
C HIS A 290 -27.05 -0.88 17.49
N ILE A 291 -27.78 -1.86 18.00
CA ILE A 291 -28.01 -3.15 17.33
C ILE A 291 -29.50 -3.47 17.35
N PHE A 292 -29.97 -4.14 16.30
CA PHE A 292 -31.35 -4.60 16.21
C PHE A 292 -31.48 -6.04 16.75
N GLU A 293 -32.08 -6.20 17.92
CA GLU A 293 -32.29 -7.48 18.59
C GLU A 293 -33.69 -7.51 19.23
N ASP A 294 -34.31 -8.69 19.31
CA ASP A 294 -35.65 -8.86 19.91
C ASP A 294 -36.71 -7.88 19.36
N SER A 295 -36.64 -7.60 18.06
CA SER A 295 -37.50 -6.64 17.35
C SER A 295 -37.42 -5.19 17.87
N LYS A 296 -36.32 -4.82 18.53
CA LYS A 296 -36.06 -3.48 19.06
C LYS A 296 -34.61 -3.06 18.80
N VAL A 297 -34.38 -1.76 18.86
CA VAL A 297 -33.01 -1.22 18.84
C VAL A 297 -32.51 -1.13 20.28
N ALA A 298 -31.37 -1.74 20.56
CA ALA A 298 -30.69 -1.69 21.84
C ALA A 298 -29.31 -1.02 21.68
N LEU A 299 -28.91 -0.22 22.67
CA LEU A 299 -27.57 0.32 22.77
C LEU A 299 -26.69 -0.67 23.55
N LYS A 300 -25.56 -1.06 22.97
CA LYS A 300 -24.57 -1.98 23.57
C LYS A 300 -23.18 -1.41 23.50
N ASP A 301 -22.30 -1.94 24.35
CA ASP A 301 -20.87 -1.69 24.31
C ASP A 301 -20.14 -2.80 23.54
N GLY A 302 -18.94 -2.47 23.06
CA GLY A 302 -18.07 -3.39 22.33
C GLY A 302 -17.72 -4.64 23.15
N LYS A 303 -17.60 -5.77 22.46
CA LYS A 303 -17.12 -7.02 23.04
C LYS A 303 -15.59 -7.10 22.95
N MET A 304 -14.96 -7.62 24.00
CA MET A 304 -13.52 -7.83 24.04
C MET A 304 -13.08 -9.00 23.14
N GLY A 305 -12.13 -8.72 22.24
CA GLY A 305 -11.48 -9.69 21.36
C GLY A 305 -12.45 -10.42 20.43
N GLY A 306 -11.98 -11.53 19.86
CA GLY A 306 -12.83 -12.41 19.04
C GLY A 306 -13.00 -11.97 17.58
N TYR A 307 -12.39 -10.86 17.16
CA TYR A 307 -12.47 -10.36 15.79
C TYR A 307 -11.12 -9.89 15.26
N TYR A 308 -10.97 -9.96 13.94
CA TYR A 308 -9.95 -9.28 13.17
C TYR A 308 -10.53 -8.00 12.55
N PRO A 309 -9.95 -6.81 12.79
CA PRO A 309 -10.36 -5.58 12.12
C PRO A 309 -9.77 -5.53 10.71
N LEU A 310 -10.62 -5.51 9.69
CA LEU A 310 -10.18 -5.44 8.29
C LEU A 310 -9.78 -4.02 7.88
N LEU A 311 -10.42 -3.00 8.44
CA LEU A 311 -10.09 -1.58 8.24
C LEU A 311 -9.23 -1.06 9.39
N ARG A 312 -8.48 0.01 9.15
CA ARG A 312 -7.83 0.78 10.22
C ARG A 312 -8.86 1.38 11.15
N ARG A 313 -8.50 1.45 12.43
CA ARG A 313 -9.37 1.89 13.53
C ARG A 313 -8.64 2.90 14.39
N GLY A 314 -9.42 3.70 15.13
CA GLY A 314 -8.87 4.64 16.09
C GLY A 314 -8.05 3.94 17.17
N ILE A 315 -7.03 4.61 17.66
CA ILE A 315 -6.16 4.14 18.75
C ILE A 315 -6.56 4.86 20.04
N ALA A 316 -6.88 4.08 21.07
CA ALA A 316 -7.18 4.58 22.42
C ALA A 316 -5.90 4.80 23.24
N ASN A 317 -5.97 5.73 24.20
CA ASN A 317 -4.85 6.20 25.02
C ASN A 317 -4.50 5.27 26.20
N ASP A 318 -4.10 4.02 25.92
CA ASP A 318 -3.75 3.03 26.95
C ASP A 318 -2.32 2.48 26.81
N SER A 319 -1.57 2.92 25.79
CA SER A 319 -0.37 2.22 25.32
C SER A 319 0.89 3.09 25.26
N GLY A 320 0.86 4.32 25.81
CA GLY A 320 1.94 5.30 25.60
C GLY A 320 2.05 5.83 24.16
N TYR A 321 1.24 5.32 23.23
CA TYR A 321 1.05 5.90 21.90
C TYR A 321 -0.07 6.95 21.96
N PRO A 322 0.07 8.12 21.29
CA PRO A 322 -0.96 9.15 21.30
C PRO A 322 -2.30 8.61 20.78
N PRO A 323 -3.43 9.00 21.40
CA PRO A 323 -4.73 8.61 20.86
C PRO A 323 -4.88 9.13 19.43
N HIS A 324 -5.52 8.32 18.60
CA HIS A 324 -5.81 8.65 17.22
C HIS A 324 -7.27 8.36 16.89
N ILE A 325 -7.93 9.29 16.20
CA ILE A 325 -9.27 9.10 15.66
C ILE A 325 -9.13 9.09 14.15
N VAL A 326 -9.59 8.02 13.51
CA VAL A 326 -9.62 7.93 12.05
C VAL A 326 -10.57 9.00 11.51
N PRO A 327 -10.08 9.96 10.71
CA PRO A 327 -10.93 10.96 10.07
C PRO A 327 -12.03 10.32 9.22
N PRO A 328 -13.27 10.87 9.20
CA PRO A 328 -14.38 10.30 8.44
C PRO A 328 -14.08 10.12 6.95
N GLN A 329 -13.21 10.96 6.38
CA GLN A 329 -12.82 10.85 4.97
C GLN A 329 -12.18 9.50 4.62
N TYR A 330 -11.64 8.75 5.60
CA TYR A 330 -11.06 7.42 5.42
C TYR A 330 -12.03 6.28 5.76
N TYR A 331 -13.29 6.57 6.12
CA TYR A 331 -14.31 5.54 6.32
C TYR A 331 -14.71 4.92 4.99
N ALA A 332 -14.93 3.60 5.01
CA ALA A 332 -15.34 2.87 3.84
C ALA A 332 -16.75 3.27 3.41
N PHE A 333 -16.94 3.43 2.11
CA PHE A 333 -18.14 3.98 1.50
C PHE A 333 -18.55 5.40 1.95
N ASN A 334 -17.62 6.20 2.49
CA ASN A 334 -17.87 7.63 2.63
C ASN A 334 -17.88 8.32 1.26
N THR A 335 -18.68 9.38 1.14
CA THR A 335 -18.72 10.22 -0.05
C THR A 335 -17.74 11.36 0.13
N ILE A 336 -16.76 11.46 -0.76
CA ILE A 336 -15.68 12.44 -0.70
C ILE A 336 -15.80 13.39 -1.89
N SER A 337 -15.42 14.65 -1.69
CA SER A 337 -15.35 15.66 -2.75
C SER A 337 -14.25 16.68 -2.45
N GLU A 338 -14.08 17.68 -3.31
CA GLU A 338 -13.21 18.84 -3.03
C GLU A 338 -13.64 19.62 -1.79
N ASP A 339 -14.93 19.55 -1.43
CA ASP A 339 -15.48 20.12 -0.20
C ASP A 339 -15.33 19.15 0.99
N PRO A 340 -14.52 19.51 2.01
CA PRO A 340 -14.34 18.69 3.22
C PRO A 340 -15.63 18.48 4.03
N GLU A 341 -16.63 19.36 3.91
CA GLU A 341 -17.90 19.19 4.61
C GLU A 341 -18.66 17.95 4.12
N THR A 342 -18.44 17.54 2.86
CA THR A 342 -19.11 16.36 2.29
C THR A 342 -18.74 15.08 3.05
N ALA A 343 -17.46 14.92 3.41
CA ALA A 343 -17.00 13.77 4.19
C ALA A 343 -17.51 13.79 5.65
N ASN A 344 -17.83 14.98 6.16
CA ASN A 344 -18.30 15.22 7.52
C ASN A 344 -19.83 15.38 7.62
N ALA A 345 -20.57 15.09 6.54
CA ALA A 345 -22.02 15.19 6.54
C ALA A 345 -22.63 14.21 7.55
N VAL A 346 -23.58 14.67 8.36
CA VAL A 346 -24.29 13.83 9.34
C VAL A 346 -25.54 13.24 8.68
N TYR A 347 -25.67 11.92 8.70
CA TYR A 347 -26.79 11.19 8.14
C TYR A 347 -27.77 10.78 9.24
N LYS A 348 -29.06 10.82 8.90
CA LYS A 348 -30.14 10.29 9.73
C LYS A 348 -30.45 8.86 9.30
N VAL A 349 -30.61 7.96 10.26
CA VAL A 349 -31.07 6.60 9.99
C VAL A 349 -32.56 6.63 9.66
N THR A 350 -32.91 6.14 8.48
CA THR A 350 -34.29 6.09 7.98
C THR A 350 -34.91 4.70 8.11
N HIS A 351 -34.06 3.66 8.11
CA HIS A 351 -34.46 2.28 8.33
C HIS A 351 -33.30 1.51 8.97
N PHE A 352 -33.58 0.63 9.92
CA PHE A 352 -32.59 -0.22 10.57
C PHE A 352 -33.23 -1.51 11.08
N ASP A 353 -32.69 -2.64 10.64
CA ASP A 353 -33.04 -3.98 11.12
C ASP A 353 -31.79 -4.88 11.13
N LYS A 354 -31.97 -6.19 11.36
CA LYS A 354 -30.88 -7.18 11.42
C LYS A 354 -30.12 -7.37 10.09
N GLU A 355 -30.72 -7.05 8.96
CA GLU A 355 -30.20 -7.34 7.61
C GLU A 355 -29.73 -6.08 6.89
N MET A 356 -30.30 -4.92 7.22
CA MET A 356 -30.01 -3.68 6.52
C MET A 356 -30.11 -2.42 7.39
N ILE A 357 -29.33 -1.43 6.98
CA ILE A 357 -29.42 -0.06 7.46
C ILE A 357 -29.47 0.90 6.27
N GLN A 358 -30.37 1.87 6.34
CA GLN A 358 -30.50 2.95 5.37
C GLN A 358 -30.35 4.30 6.06
N LEU A 359 -29.46 5.13 5.52
CA LEU A 359 -29.17 6.45 6.04
C LEU A 359 -29.35 7.51 4.96
N GLU A 360 -29.69 8.72 5.39
CA GLU A 360 -29.95 9.85 4.52
C GLU A 360 -29.32 11.14 5.06
N ALA A 361 -28.64 11.89 4.20
CA ALA A 361 -28.19 13.25 4.47
C ALA A 361 -28.73 14.22 3.43
N SER A 362 -29.16 15.39 3.90
CA SER A 362 -29.57 16.52 3.07
C SER A 362 -28.54 17.63 3.19
N LEU A 363 -27.75 17.83 2.14
CA LEU A 363 -26.79 18.91 1.98
C LEU A 363 -27.43 20.05 1.16
N PRO A 364 -26.88 21.28 1.16
CA PRO A 364 -27.51 22.43 0.51
C PRO A 364 -27.93 22.21 -0.96
N ASN A 365 -27.14 21.47 -1.73
CA ASN A 365 -27.35 21.26 -3.18
C ASN A 365 -27.64 19.79 -3.56
N ARG A 366 -27.72 18.87 -2.60
CA ARG A 366 -27.88 17.45 -2.87
C ARG A 366 -28.40 16.69 -1.66
N ARG A 367 -29.12 15.61 -1.92
CA ARG A 367 -29.53 14.62 -0.93
C ARG A 367 -28.86 13.29 -1.27
N ILE A 368 -28.27 12.65 -0.28
CA ILE A 368 -27.55 11.39 -0.45
C ILE A 368 -28.21 10.34 0.42
N ILE A 369 -28.62 9.24 -0.21
CA ILE A 369 -29.20 8.08 0.47
C ILE A 369 -28.24 6.92 0.30
N LYS A 370 -27.88 6.28 1.42
CA LYS A 370 -27.00 5.12 1.46
C LYS A 370 -27.73 3.95 2.09
N THR A 371 -27.63 2.79 1.46
CA THR A 371 -28.19 1.54 1.99
C THR A 371 -27.09 0.50 2.06
N TYR A 372 -26.91 -0.10 3.22
CA TYR A 372 -26.02 -1.22 3.47
C TYR A 372 -26.86 -2.42 3.83
N ARG A 373 -26.68 -3.55 3.14
CA ARG A 373 -27.53 -4.73 3.32
C ARG A 373 -26.76 -6.02 3.06
N PHE A 374 -26.94 -7.03 3.90
CA PHE A 374 -26.44 -8.36 3.59
C PHE A 374 -27.19 -9.00 2.42
N PRO A 375 -26.54 -9.83 1.59
CA PRO A 375 -27.20 -10.54 0.50
C PRO A 375 -28.46 -11.28 0.98
N GLN A 376 -29.52 -11.26 0.17
CA GLN A 376 -30.81 -11.88 0.49
C GLN A 376 -30.68 -13.33 1.00
N GLU A 377 -31.53 -13.70 1.94
CA GLU A 377 -31.61 -15.03 2.54
C GLU A 377 -31.64 -16.13 1.46
N GLY A 378 -30.72 -17.10 1.56
CA GLY A 378 -30.52 -18.17 0.56
C GLY A 378 -29.42 -17.91 -0.48
N LYS A 379 -28.83 -16.70 -0.56
CA LYS A 379 -27.58 -16.47 -1.30
C LYS A 379 -26.38 -16.74 -0.40
N ASP A 380 -25.68 -17.83 -0.70
CA ASP A 380 -24.47 -18.22 0.03
C ASP A 380 -23.25 -17.42 -0.46
N ALA A 381 -23.12 -16.20 0.06
CA ALA A 381 -22.08 -15.23 -0.29
C ALA A 381 -21.39 -14.69 0.99
N PRO A 382 -20.51 -15.49 1.63
CA PRO A 382 -19.82 -15.09 2.84
C PRO A 382 -18.94 -13.87 2.59
N TYR A 383 -18.82 -12.99 3.59
CA TYR A 383 -18.03 -11.74 3.51
C TYR A 383 -18.51 -10.72 2.46
N CYS A 384 -19.72 -10.86 1.90
CA CYS A 384 -20.29 -9.94 0.93
C CYS A 384 -21.33 -9.00 1.55
N LEU A 385 -21.33 -7.75 1.11
CA LEU A 385 -22.31 -6.71 1.48
C LEU A 385 -22.77 -5.99 0.20
N ASP A 386 -24.08 -5.86 0.03
CA ASP A 386 -24.66 -5.05 -1.04
C ASP A 386 -24.78 -3.60 -0.54
N VAL A 387 -24.23 -2.67 -1.31
CA VAL A 387 -24.25 -1.23 -0.99
C VAL A 387 -24.94 -0.46 -2.11
N SER A 388 -25.84 0.45 -1.75
CA SER A 388 -26.46 1.37 -2.70
C SER A 388 -26.22 2.81 -2.29
N VAL A 389 -25.85 3.66 -3.25
CA VAL A 389 -25.67 5.10 -3.06
C VAL A 389 -26.49 5.83 -4.11
N LYS A 390 -27.53 6.54 -3.65
CA LYS A 390 -28.37 7.39 -4.49
C LYS A 390 -28.05 8.85 -4.19
N VAL A 391 -27.81 9.63 -5.24
CA VAL A 391 -27.56 11.07 -5.13
C VAL A 391 -28.65 11.82 -5.88
N GLU A 392 -29.48 12.56 -5.16
CA GLU A 392 -30.51 13.44 -5.71
C GLU A 392 -29.96 14.88 -5.70
N GLY A 393 -29.63 15.45 -6.87
CA GLY A 393 -29.07 16.80 -6.98
C GLY A 393 -27.71 16.83 -7.69
N ASP A 394 -26.80 17.70 -7.26
CA ASP A 394 -25.44 17.74 -7.81
C ASP A 394 -24.63 16.52 -7.35
N SER A 395 -23.97 15.85 -8.29
CA SER A 395 -23.10 14.70 -8.03
C SER A 395 -21.68 14.91 -8.59
N ARG A 396 -21.39 16.10 -9.13
CA ARG A 396 -20.06 16.40 -9.69
C ARG A 396 -19.00 16.34 -8.60
N GLY A 397 -17.84 15.81 -8.97
CA GLY A 397 -16.68 15.69 -8.09
C GLY A 397 -16.87 14.75 -6.90
N LEU A 398 -17.94 13.94 -6.87
CA LEU A 398 -18.16 12.98 -5.80
C LEU A 398 -17.46 11.66 -6.09
N TRP A 399 -16.83 11.15 -5.05
CA TRP A 399 -16.16 9.85 -5.03
C TRP A 399 -16.66 9.03 -3.86
N ILE A 400 -16.63 7.71 -3.98
CA ILE A 400 -16.77 6.78 -2.88
C ILE A 400 -15.40 6.28 -2.48
N ASN A 401 -15.10 6.34 -1.19
CA ASN A 401 -13.87 5.78 -0.63
C ASN A 401 -14.03 4.29 -0.30
N SER A 402 -13.05 3.45 -0.63
CA SER A 402 -12.98 2.07 -0.14
C SER A 402 -12.70 1.98 1.37
N GLY A 403 -12.13 3.02 1.96
CA GLY A 403 -11.49 2.97 3.26
C GLY A 403 -10.10 2.36 3.19
N VAL A 404 -9.39 2.37 4.33
CA VAL A 404 -7.98 1.97 4.43
C VAL A 404 -7.88 0.62 5.15
N PRO A 405 -7.45 -0.47 4.47
CA PRO A 405 -7.26 -1.76 5.10
C PRO A 405 -6.17 -1.77 6.17
N GLU A 406 -6.35 -2.60 7.18
CA GLU A 406 -5.37 -2.83 8.24
C GLU A 406 -4.11 -3.51 7.70
N VAL A 407 -2.96 -3.25 8.33
CA VAL A 407 -1.67 -3.79 7.90
C VAL A 407 -1.50 -5.23 8.38
N GLU A 408 -1.08 -6.09 7.46
CA GLU A 408 -0.67 -7.47 7.75
C GLU A 408 0.80 -7.68 7.41
N LEU A 409 1.51 -8.40 8.29
CA LEU A 409 2.92 -8.72 8.09
C LEU A 409 3.09 -10.15 7.61
N ILE A 410 3.74 -10.29 6.46
CA ILE A 410 4.15 -11.58 5.92
C ILE A 410 5.67 -11.67 6.00
N SER A 411 6.17 -12.56 6.87
CA SER A 411 7.61 -12.67 7.15
C SER A 411 8.24 -11.36 7.65
N GLY A 412 7.49 -10.56 8.41
CA GLY A 412 7.96 -9.29 9.00
C GLY A 412 7.87 -8.06 8.07
N SER A 413 7.31 -8.21 6.87
CA SER A 413 7.12 -7.10 5.93
C SER A 413 5.66 -6.94 5.52
N PRO A 414 5.15 -5.72 5.35
CA PRO A 414 3.82 -5.49 4.79
C PRO A 414 3.81 -5.84 3.30
N THR A 415 2.70 -6.41 2.82
CA THR A 415 2.54 -6.79 1.40
C THR A 415 1.21 -6.30 0.82
N PRO A 416 0.94 -4.98 0.83
CA PRO A 416 -0.26 -4.46 0.22
C PRO A 416 -0.26 -4.68 -1.30
N ALA A 417 -1.44 -4.89 -1.86
CA ALA A 417 -1.63 -5.08 -3.29
C ALA A 417 -2.95 -4.49 -3.74
N ILE A 418 -2.91 -3.68 -4.80
CA ILE A 418 -4.11 -3.16 -5.46
C ILE A 418 -4.24 -3.90 -6.79
N ASN A 419 -5.37 -4.56 -7.01
CA ASN A 419 -5.67 -5.21 -8.28
C ASN A 419 -6.99 -4.69 -8.82
N TYR A 420 -7.15 -4.64 -10.14
CA TYR A 420 -8.39 -4.25 -10.79
C TYR A 420 -8.69 -5.18 -11.96
N SER A 421 -9.98 -5.40 -12.24
CA SER A 421 -10.43 -6.17 -13.40
C SER A 421 -10.91 -5.26 -14.52
N THR A 422 -10.58 -5.64 -15.75
CA THR A 422 -11.08 -4.98 -16.97
C THR A 422 -11.44 -6.03 -18.03
N VAL A 423 -12.33 -5.66 -18.95
CA VAL A 423 -12.59 -6.44 -20.15
C VAL A 423 -11.73 -5.92 -21.31
N ARG A 424 -10.78 -6.72 -21.78
CA ARG A 424 -9.98 -6.44 -23.00
C ARG A 424 -10.25 -7.51 -24.05
N ASN A 425 -10.64 -7.11 -25.26
CA ASN A 425 -10.92 -8.03 -26.38
C ASN A 425 -11.81 -9.21 -25.94
N THR A 426 -12.94 -8.92 -25.29
CA THR A 426 -13.92 -9.88 -24.72
C THR A 426 -13.37 -10.86 -23.67
N LYS A 427 -12.13 -10.66 -23.19
CA LYS A 427 -11.55 -11.42 -22.07
C LYS A 427 -11.44 -10.54 -20.84
N HIS A 428 -11.89 -11.05 -19.71
CA HIS A 428 -11.62 -10.44 -18.41
C HIS A 428 -10.14 -10.64 -18.07
N VAL A 429 -9.48 -9.55 -17.67
CA VAL A 429 -8.08 -9.52 -17.27
C VAL A 429 -8.00 -8.80 -15.93
N VAL A 430 -7.41 -9.47 -14.95
CA VAL A 430 -7.03 -8.86 -13.68
C VAL A 430 -5.60 -8.36 -13.78
N GLU A 431 -5.40 -7.08 -13.50
CA GLU A 431 -4.08 -6.43 -13.50
C GLU A 431 -3.75 -5.92 -12.10
N LYS A 432 -2.46 -5.94 -11.78
CA LYS A 432 -1.92 -5.39 -10.52
C LYS A 432 -1.46 -3.96 -10.76
N LEU A 433 -1.95 -3.03 -9.94
CA LEU A 433 -1.50 -1.64 -9.94
C LEU A 433 -0.22 -1.51 -9.12
N SER A 434 0.77 -0.80 -9.67
CA SER A 434 1.95 -0.38 -8.91
C SER A 434 1.52 0.57 -7.79
N LEU A 435 1.92 0.27 -6.55
CA LEU A 435 1.53 1.07 -5.40
C LEU A 435 1.99 2.54 -5.57
N PRO A 436 1.08 3.51 -5.44
CA PRO A 436 1.42 4.92 -5.57
C PRO A 436 2.34 5.37 -4.44
N LYS A 437 3.21 6.35 -4.71
CA LYS A 437 3.92 7.10 -3.66
C LYS A 437 3.02 8.14 -3.00
N THR A 438 2.14 8.76 -3.79
CA THR A 438 1.16 9.77 -3.33
C THR A 438 -0.22 9.40 -3.86
N SER A 439 -0.42 9.45 -5.18
CA SER A 439 -1.68 9.07 -5.81
C SER A 439 -1.45 8.58 -7.24
N THR A 440 -2.31 7.68 -7.72
CA THR A 440 -2.35 7.23 -9.12
C THR A 440 -3.79 7.20 -9.58
N THR A 441 -4.12 7.95 -10.64
CA THR A 441 -5.47 8.00 -11.22
C THR A 441 -5.53 7.23 -12.53
N MET A 442 -6.45 6.29 -12.64
CA MET A 442 -6.80 5.56 -13.86
C MET A 442 -8.11 6.14 -14.39
N SER A 443 -8.13 6.74 -15.58
CA SER A 443 -9.32 7.46 -16.11
C SER A 443 -9.85 6.92 -17.45
N SER A 444 -9.13 6.02 -18.10
CA SER A 444 -9.38 5.61 -19.49
C SER A 444 -10.34 4.43 -19.67
N PHE A 445 -10.82 3.84 -18.59
CA PHE A 445 -11.71 2.68 -18.61
C PHE A 445 -12.58 2.61 -17.35
N GLN A 446 -13.66 1.84 -17.40
CA GLN A 446 -14.46 1.50 -16.23
C GLN A 446 -13.99 0.14 -15.71
N PRO A 447 -13.47 0.04 -14.48
CA PRO A 447 -13.11 -1.25 -13.90
C PRO A 447 -14.37 -2.09 -13.65
N ASP A 448 -14.29 -3.40 -13.89
CA ASP A 448 -15.34 -4.32 -13.42
C ASP A 448 -15.39 -4.30 -11.88
N TRP A 449 -14.22 -4.24 -11.25
CA TRP A 449 -14.02 -4.07 -9.82
C TRP A 449 -12.58 -3.65 -9.53
N VAL A 450 -12.35 -3.07 -8.35
CA VAL A 450 -11.02 -2.77 -7.82
C VAL A 450 -10.91 -3.36 -6.42
N SER A 451 -9.74 -3.88 -6.10
CA SER A 451 -9.43 -4.55 -4.84
C SER A 451 -8.24 -3.91 -4.15
N ASN A 452 -8.30 -3.80 -2.83
CA ASN A 452 -7.21 -3.37 -1.96
C ASN A 452 -6.95 -4.46 -0.92
N SER A 453 -5.81 -5.12 -1.05
CA SER A 453 -5.41 -6.23 -0.20
C SER A 453 -4.25 -5.83 0.70
N ASN A 454 -4.22 -6.39 1.91
CA ASN A 454 -3.08 -6.32 2.83
C ASN A 454 -2.17 -7.56 2.77
N GLY A 455 -2.43 -8.48 1.85
CA GLY A 455 -1.70 -9.74 1.64
C GLY A 455 -2.58 -10.98 1.88
N TYR A 456 -3.30 -11.02 3.00
CA TYR A 456 -4.16 -12.17 3.36
C TYR A 456 -5.65 -11.88 3.28
N PHE A 457 -6.04 -10.62 3.43
CA PHE A 457 -7.41 -10.16 3.27
C PHE A 457 -7.47 -9.17 2.12
N THR A 458 -8.68 -9.00 1.58
CA THR A 458 -8.93 -8.05 0.51
C THR A 458 -10.28 -7.38 0.70
N LEU A 459 -10.31 -6.11 0.33
CA LEU A 459 -11.52 -5.35 0.14
C LEU A 459 -11.74 -5.15 -1.35
N ILE A 460 -12.78 -5.75 -1.92
CA ILE A 460 -13.14 -5.60 -3.34
C ILE A 460 -14.39 -4.73 -3.43
N VAL A 461 -14.29 -3.65 -4.18
CA VAL A 461 -15.41 -2.78 -4.56
C VAL A 461 -15.78 -3.12 -6.00
N ASP A 462 -16.93 -3.76 -6.18
CA ASP A 462 -17.48 -4.24 -7.45
C ASP A 462 -18.73 -3.43 -7.82
N PRO A 463 -18.63 -2.41 -8.68
CA PRO A 463 -19.79 -1.67 -9.18
C PRO A 463 -20.71 -2.59 -10.01
N THR A 464 -21.88 -2.93 -9.46
CA THR A 464 -22.88 -3.76 -10.15
C THR A 464 -23.83 -2.96 -11.05
N SER A 465 -23.75 -1.63 -10.98
CA SER A 465 -24.38 -0.70 -11.92
C SER A 465 -23.31 0.19 -12.57
N ASP A 466 -23.73 0.95 -13.58
CA ASP A 466 -22.83 1.88 -14.26
C ASP A 466 -22.37 3.02 -13.30
N ILE A 467 -21.05 3.26 -13.24
CA ILE A 467 -20.40 4.28 -12.40
C ILE A 467 -19.57 5.23 -13.27
N GLY A 468 -18.91 6.24 -12.68
CA GLY A 468 -17.99 7.08 -13.43
C GLY A 468 -16.80 6.28 -14.00
N MET A 469 -16.14 6.83 -15.03
CA MET A 469 -14.94 6.18 -15.59
C MET A 469 -13.79 6.25 -14.59
N GLY A 470 -13.07 5.15 -14.44
CA GLY A 470 -11.81 5.12 -13.72
C GLY A 470 -11.92 4.92 -12.21
N PHE A 471 -10.77 5.04 -11.57
CA PHE A 471 -10.61 5.07 -10.12
C PHE A 471 -9.29 5.77 -9.78
N GLN A 472 -9.15 6.23 -8.53
CA GLN A 472 -7.91 6.75 -8.00
C GLN A 472 -7.45 5.88 -6.84
N ALA A 473 -6.14 5.60 -6.76
CA ALA A 473 -5.52 4.96 -5.61
C ALA A 473 -4.61 5.97 -4.90
N ASN A 474 -4.78 6.15 -3.60
CA ASN A 474 -3.98 7.08 -2.80
C ASN A 474 -3.13 6.34 -1.78
N ASN A 475 -1.95 6.89 -1.50
CA ASN A 475 -1.09 6.50 -0.40
C ASN A 475 -1.43 7.36 0.82
N ILE A 476 -1.78 6.72 1.93
CA ILE A 476 -2.06 7.37 3.20
C ILE A 476 -0.85 7.17 4.11
N PRO A 477 -0.10 8.24 4.46
CA PRO A 477 1.02 8.11 5.37
C PRO A 477 0.58 7.49 6.70
N GLY A 478 1.33 6.51 7.22
CA GLY A 478 0.93 5.85 8.47
C GLY A 478 0.94 6.78 9.69
N ASN A 479 1.68 7.90 9.66
CA ASN A 479 1.59 8.92 10.72
C ASN A 479 0.23 9.66 10.73
N LEU A 480 -0.47 9.69 9.59
CA LEU A 480 -1.77 10.35 9.46
C LEU A 480 -2.91 9.42 9.88
N ASP A 481 -2.79 8.14 9.56
CA ASP A 481 -3.76 7.10 9.88
C ASP A 481 -2.99 5.84 10.34
N PRO A 482 -2.55 5.73 11.60
CA PRO A 482 -1.73 4.64 12.07
C PRO A 482 -2.45 3.28 12.10
N SER A 483 -1.71 2.23 11.77
CA SER A 483 -2.14 0.83 11.97
C SER A 483 -2.07 0.46 13.45
N ARG A 484 -2.94 -0.43 13.93
CA ARG A 484 -2.86 -0.94 15.32
C ARG A 484 -1.55 -1.64 15.67
N ILE A 485 -0.73 -2.03 14.69
CA ILE A 485 0.58 -2.64 14.96
C ILE A 485 1.53 -1.70 15.71
N VAL A 486 1.34 -0.38 15.60
CA VAL A 486 2.12 0.63 16.35
C VAL A 486 1.95 0.48 17.87
N LEU A 487 0.87 -0.18 18.32
CA LEU A 487 0.64 -0.48 19.73
C LEU A 487 1.63 -1.51 20.26
N ILE A 488 2.13 -2.42 19.41
CA ILE A 488 2.99 -3.51 19.83
C ILE A 488 4.37 -2.93 20.18
N ASP A 489 4.72 -2.95 21.47
CA ASP A 489 6.02 -2.46 21.97
C ASP A 489 6.27 -0.98 21.60
N SER A 490 5.22 -0.18 21.76
CA SER A 490 5.20 1.28 21.52
C SER A 490 6.29 2.05 22.27
N GLU A 491 6.68 1.59 23.47
CA GLU A 491 7.76 2.19 24.28
C GLU A 491 9.10 2.25 23.54
N HIS A 492 9.34 1.30 22.62
CA HIS A 492 10.58 1.17 21.85
C HIS A 492 10.41 1.52 20.37
N ASP A 493 9.22 2.01 19.99
CA ASP A 493 8.86 2.33 18.61
C ASP A 493 9.22 1.20 17.62
N LEU A 494 8.90 -0.05 18.01
CA LEU A 494 9.28 -1.24 17.25
C LEU A 494 8.66 -1.23 15.84
N TYR A 495 7.43 -0.73 15.75
CA TYR A 495 6.66 -0.58 14.53
C TYR A 495 6.31 0.89 14.28
N PRO A 496 7.26 1.71 13.81
CA PRO A 496 7.01 3.13 13.61
C PRO A 496 5.98 3.35 12.51
N ALA A 497 4.96 4.17 12.79
CA ALA A 497 3.82 4.41 11.90
C ALA A 497 4.26 4.83 10.48
N SER A 498 5.33 5.62 10.37
CA SER A 498 5.93 6.05 9.09
C SER A 498 6.35 4.92 8.14
N LYS A 499 6.63 3.70 8.64
CA LYS A 499 7.02 2.54 7.82
C LYS A 499 5.82 1.74 7.31
N TYR A 500 4.61 2.05 7.76
CA TYR A 500 3.40 1.27 7.47
C TYR A 500 2.32 2.18 6.87
N PRO A 501 2.50 2.68 5.63
CA PRO A 501 1.47 3.46 4.96
C PRO A 501 0.25 2.59 4.63
N GLY A 502 -0.91 3.25 4.56
CA GLY A 502 -2.17 2.68 4.09
C GLY A 502 -2.40 3.03 2.63
N TYR A 503 -3.40 2.38 2.04
CA TYR A 503 -3.88 2.72 0.71
C TYR A 503 -5.40 2.77 0.73
N GLU A 504 -5.95 3.67 -0.05
CA GLU A 504 -7.39 3.76 -0.31
C GLU A 504 -7.65 3.79 -1.81
N ILE A 505 -8.87 3.44 -2.20
CA ILE A 505 -9.37 3.54 -3.56
C ILE A 505 -10.56 4.47 -3.58
N LEU A 506 -10.53 5.47 -4.46
CA LEU A 506 -11.65 6.35 -4.73
C LEU A 506 -12.30 5.98 -6.06
N MET A 507 -13.61 5.75 -6.05
CA MET A 507 -14.41 5.47 -7.25
C MET A 507 -15.36 6.64 -7.55
N PRO A 508 -15.39 7.16 -8.79
CA PRO A 508 -16.21 8.31 -9.12
C PRO A 508 -17.68 7.95 -9.21
N LEU A 509 -18.53 8.82 -8.65
CA LEU A 509 -19.98 8.72 -8.79
C LEU A 509 -20.45 9.41 -10.07
N ARG A 510 -21.47 8.82 -10.71
CA ARG A 510 -22.07 9.36 -11.92
C ARG A 510 -23.21 10.32 -11.59
N ARG A 511 -23.48 11.24 -12.52
CA ARG A 511 -24.67 12.10 -12.53
C ARG A 511 -25.91 11.32 -12.95
N THR A 512 -26.52 10.64 -12.00
CA THR A 512 -27.77 9.89 -12.18
C THR A 512 -28.65 10.04 -10.95
N SER A 513 -29.97 10.09 -11.16
CA SER A 513 -30.97 9.97 -10.09
C SER A 513 -31.20 8.53 -9.64
N GLU A 514 -30.78 7.57 -10.47
CA GLU A 514 -30.88 6.14 -10.14
C GLU A 514 -29.84 5.75 -9.09
N PRO A 515 -30.17 4.84 -8.16
CA PRO A 515 -29.21 4.36 -7.18
C PRO A 515 -28.05 3.63 -7.87
N MET A 516 -26.82 4.05 -7.56
CA MET A 516 -25.62 3.29 -7.92
C MET A 516 -25.49 2.14 -6.92
N THR A 517 -25.20 0.94 -7.43
CA THR A 517 -25.12 -0.28 -6.65
C THR A 517 -23.72 -0.86 -6.72
N PHE A 518 -23.24 -1.32 -5.59
CA PHE A 518 -21.92 -1.91 -5.41
C PHE A 518 -22.09 -3.21 -4.63
N ARG A 519 -21.27 -4.20 -4.97
CA ARG A 519 -20.99 -5.32 -4.10
C ARG A 519 -19.64 -5.07 -3.44
N LEU A 520 -19.62 -5.17 -2.12
CA LEU A 520 -18.40 -5.16 -1.34
C LEU A 520 -18.08 -6.59 -0.93
N TYR A 521 -16.91 -7.10 -1.30
CA TYR A 521 -16.33 -8.29 -0.65
C TYR A 521 -15.27 -7.81 0.33
N ALA A 522 -15.40 -8.19 1.59
CA ALA A 522 -14.56 -7.71 2.68
C ALA A 522 -14.10 -8.88 3.53
N GLY A 523 -13.09 -9.62 3.06
CA GLY A 523 -12.82 -10.94 3.63
C GLY A 523 -11.48 -11.55 3.26
N PRO A 524 -11.25 -12.81 3.66
CA PRO A 524 -10.00 -13.52 3.44
C PRO A 524 -9.79 -13.84 1.95
N ILE A 525 -8.54 -13.88 1.49
CA ILE A 525 -8.22 -14.34 0.13
C ILE A 525 -8.12 -15.87 0.12
N ASP A 526 -9.17 -16.54 0.59
CA ASP A 526 -9.28 -17.99 0.57
C ASP A 526 -9.86 -18.48 -0.76
N LYS A 527 -9.24 -19.51 -1.35
CA LYS A 527 -9.61 -20.01 -2.68
C LYS A 527 -11.04 -20.58 -2.72
N ASN A 528 -11.46 -21.28 -1.67
CA ASN A 528 -12.77 -21.93 -1.64
C ASN A 528 -13.86 -20.88 -1.45
N ILE A 529 -13.64 -19.91 -0.55
CA ILE A 529 -14.56 -18.79 -0.32
C ILE A 529 -14.71 -17.94 -1.59
N LEU A 530 -13.61 -17.49 -2.20
CA LEU A 530 -13.68 -16.67 -3.40
C LEU A 530 -14.34 -17.41 -4.57
N LYS A 531 -14.06 -18.71 -4.75
CA LYS A 531 -14.73 -19.52 -5.78
C LYS A 531 -16.22 -19.64 -5.51
N LYS A 532 -16.64 -19.81 -4.25
CA LYS A 532 -18.04 -19.86 -3.84
C LYS A 532 -18.75 -18.55 -4.16
N VAL A 533 -18.14 -17.41 -3.82
CA VAL A 533 -18.66 -16.07 -4.16
C VAL A 533 -18.74 -15.89 -5.67
N ASP A 534 -17.70 -16.26 -6.42
CA ASP A 534 -17.70 -16.22 -7.88
C ASP A 534 -18.85 -17.05 -8.49
N GLU A 535 -19.10 -18.25 -7.96
CA GLU A 535 -20.19 -19.14 -8.38
C GLU A 535 -21.56 -18.53 -8.07
N THR A 536 -21.75 -18.00 -6.85
CA THR A 536 -23.00 -17.38 -6.39
C THR A 536 -23.42 -16.18 -7.25
N TYR A 537 -22.46 -15.38 -7.71
CA TYR A 537 -22.72 -14.20 -8.53
C TYR A 537 -22.47 -14.39 -10.03
N THR A 538 -22.16 -15.62 -10.48
CA THR A 538 -22.09 -15.91 -11.91
C THR A 538 -23.47 -15.86 -12.53
N ASN A 539 -23.66 -14.96 -13.49
CA ASN A 539 -24.86 -14.91 -14.30
C ASN A 539 -24.63 -15.66 -15.61
N ARG A 540 -25.22 -16.86 -15.74
CA ARG A 540 -25.07 -17.72 -16.93
C ARG A 540 -25.75 -17.15 -18.18
N VAL A 541 -26.69 -16.21 -18.03
CA VAL A 541 -27.41 -15.58 -19.14
C VAL A 541 -26.59 -14.46 -19.76
N THR A 542 -26.02 -13.58 -18.93
CA THR A 542 -25.15 -12.49 -19.39
C THR A 542 -23.70 -12.94 -19.61
N GLY A 543 -23.31 -14.11 -19.09
CA GLY A 543 -21.94 -14.61 -19.10
C GLY A 543 -21.03 -13.93 -18.07
N TYR A 544 -21.57 -13.04 -17.24
CA TYR A 544 -20.82 -12.32 -16.21
C TYR A 544 -20.38 -13.28 -15.09
N ASN A 545 -19.10 -13.19 -14.72
CA ASN A 545 -18.52 -13.85 -13.56
C ASN A 545 -17.55 -12.85 -12.91
N PRO A 546 -17.64 -12.59 -11.59
CA PRO A 546 -16.78 -11.60 -10.94
C PRO A 546 -15.30 -11.97 -10.97
N ARG A 547 -14.96 -13.26 -10.87
CA ARG A 547 -13.58 -13.79 -10.89
C ARG A 547 -12.69 -13.23 -9.78
N TYR A 548 -13.25 -12.97 -8.59
CA TYR A 548 -12.48 -12.54 -7.43
C TYR A 548 -11.39 -13.53 -7.05
N SER A 549 -11.56 -14.82 -7.36
CA SER A 549 -10.51 -15.85 -7.19
C SER A 549 -9.19 -15.53 -7.92
N GLN A 550 -9.21 -14.64 -8.93
CA GLN A 550 -8.01 -14.18 -9.65
C GLN A 550 -7.23 -13.07 -8.94
N THR A 551 -7.75 -12.53 -7.83
CA THR A 551 -7.02 -11.58 -6.97
C THR A 551 -5.82 -12.22 -6.25
N GLN A 552 -5.78 -13.56 -6.18
CA GLN A 552 -4.65 -14.32 -5.65
C GLN A 552 -3.40 -14.13 -6.53
N THR A 553 -2.56 -13.16 -6.19
CA THR A 553 -1.30 -12.90 -6.91
C THR A 553 -0.10 -13.55 -6.22
N PHE A 554 0.74 -14.22 -7.00
CA PHE A 554 2.07 -14.67 -6.60
C PHE A 554 3.08 -13.54 -6.79
N HIS A 555 4.11 -13.47 -5.93
CA HIS A 555 5.02 -12.33 -5.86
C HIS A 555 6.35 -12.60 -6.58
N GLY A 556 6.86 -11.61 -7.32
CA GLY A 556 8.26 -11.57 -7.78
C GLY A 556 8.51 -11.94 -9.25
N TRP A 557 9.72 -11.66 -9.74
CA TRP A 557 10.13 -11.91 -11.14
C TRP A 557 10.19 -13.39 -11.53
N PHE A 558 10.23 -14.28 -10.52
CA PHE A 558 10.16 -15.73 -10.71
C PHE A 558 8.73 -16.29 -10.64
N ALA A 559 7.70 -15.45 -10.47
CA ALA A 559 6.31 -15.90 -10.32
C ALA A 559 5.88 -16.86 -11.45
N PHE A 560 6.33 -16.64 -12.69
CA PHE A 560 6.00 -17.52 -13.82
C PHE A 560 6.47 -18.97 -13.62
N ILE A 561 7.53 -19.19 -12.84
CA ILE A 561 8.00 -20.52 -12.44
C ILE A 561 7.38 -20.89 -11.10
N SER A 562 7.46 -20.04 -10.08
CA SER A 562 7.08 -20.42 -8.72
C SER A 562 5.58 -20.63 -8.54
N GLU A 563 4.72 -19.93 -9.27
CA GLU A 563 3.26 -20.06 -9.22
C GLU A 563 2.76 -21.49 -9.52
N PRO A 564 3.07 -22.12 -10.67
CA PRO A 564 2.60 -23.48 -10.95
C PRO A 564 3.14 -24.48 -9.93
N PHE A 565 4.38 -24.30 -9.44
CA PHE A 565 4.93 -25.12 -8.36
C PHE A 565 4.19 -24.89 -7.04
N ALA A 566 3.92 -23.65 -6.64
CA ALA A 566 3.20 -23.32 -5.41
C ALA A 566 1.78 -23.91 -5.44
N LYS A 567 1.07 -23.81 -6.57
CA LYS A 567 -0.24 -24.45 -6.78
C LYS A 567 -0.16 -25.97 -6.64
N PHE A 568 0.86 -26.60 -7.23
CA PHE A 568 1.10 -28.04 -7.10
C PHE A 568 1.41 -28.46 -5.66
N LEU A 569 2.30 -27.72 -4.97
CA LEU A 569 2.62 -27.97 -3.57
C LEU A 569 1.40 -27.79 -2.67
N TYR A 570 0.59 -26.75 -2.90
CA TYR A 570 -0.65 -26.51 -2.17
C TYR A 570 -1.64 -27.65 -2.34
N PHE A 571 -1.80 -28.16 -3.56
CA PHE A 571 -2.68 -29.29 -3.84
C PHE A 571 -2.30 -30.53 -3.02
N ILE A 572 -1.01 -30.90 -3.01
CA ILE A 572 -0.52 -32.04 -2.22
C ILE A 572 -0.65 -31.76 -0.71
N MET A 573 -0.32 -30.54 -0.28
CA MET A 573 -0.38 -30.15 1.13
C MET A 573 -1.83 -30.19 1.65
N ASN A 574 -2.82 -29.81 0.83
CA ASN A 574 -4.22 -29.90 1.20
C ASN A 574 -4.66 -31.37 1.35
N LEU A 575 -4.20 -32.27 0.47
CA LEU A 575 -4.44 -33.71 0.63
C LEU A 575 -3.87 -34.23 1.95
N PHE A 576 -2.65 -33.83 2.31
CA PHE A 576 -2.08 -34.21 3.60
C PHE A 576 -2.80 -33.57 4.78
N HIS A 577 -3.27 -32.34 4.63
CA HIS A 577 -4.06 -31.68 5.67
C HIS A 577 -5.38 -32.43 5.94
N THR A 578 -6.05 -32.94 4.90
CA THR A 578 -7.24 -33.79 5.09
C THR A 578 -6.95 -35.09 5.85
N LEU A 579 -5.71 -35.57 5.84
CA LEU A 579 -5.28 -36.78 6.55
C LEU A 579 -4.77 -36.50 7.97
N THR A 580 -4.07 -35.38 8.18
CA THR A 580 -3.38 -35.06 9.45
C THR A 580 -4.15 -34.09 10.33
N GLY A 581 -5.06 -33.28 9.77
CA GLY A 581 -5.71 -32.16 10.44
C GLY A 581 -4.77 -31.02 10.86
N SER A 582 -3.50 -31.04 10.43
CA SER A 582 -2.48 -30.07 10.86
C SER A 582 -1.57 -29.66 9.71
N TRP A 583 -1.55 -28.35 9.42
CA TRP A 583 -0.72 -27.78 8.37
C TRP A 583 0.78 -28.02 8.59
N GLY A 584 1.25 -28.01 9.84
CA GLY A 584 2.66 -28.30 10.15
C GLY A 584 3.05 -29.73 9.79
N PHE A 585 2.24 -30.73 10.15
CA PHE A 585 2.47 -32.12 9.75
C PHE A 585 2.35 -32.32 8.23
N SER A 586 1.45 -31.58 7.57
CA SER A 586 1.34 -31.58 6.11
C SER A 586 2.61 -31.10 5.42
N ILE A 587 3.29 -30.09 5.98
CA ILE A 587 4.59 -29.62 5.49
C ILE A 587 5.66 -30.71 5.62
N ILE A 588 5.70 -31.41 6.77
CA ILE A 588 6.66 -32.51 6.99
C ILE A 588 6.40 -33.64 5.98
N LEU A 589 5.15 -34.06 5.79
CA LEU A 589 4.79 -35.13 4.88
C LEU A 589 5.05 -34.76 3.41
N LEU A 590 4.75 -33.52 3.02
CA LEU A 590 5.13 -32.95 1.72
C LEU A 590 6.64 -33.05 1.52
N THR A 591 7.43 -32.72 2.53
CA THR A 591 8.88 -32.82 2.48
C THR A 591 9.35 -34.25 2.26
N VAL A 592 8.73 -35.24 2.93
CA VAL A 592 9.03 -36.66 2.75
C VAL A 592 8.77 -37.09 1.30
N VAL A 593 7.63 -36.73 0.73
CA VAL A 593 7.28 -37.07 -0.67
C VAL A 593 8.24 -36.43 -1.66
N LEU A 594 8.54 -35.14 -1.52
CA LEU A 594 9.51 -34.46 -2.39
C LEU A 594 10.88 -35.11 -2.31
N ARG A 595 11.35 -35.49 -1.11
CA ARG A 595 12.62 -36.18 -0.93
C ARG A 595 12.63 -37.57 -1.55
N MET A 596 11.52 -38.32 -1.50
CA MET A 596 11.39 -39.59 -2.19
C MET A 596 11.44 -39.43 -3.71
N LEU A 597 10.74 -38.44 -4.27
CA LEU A 597 10.78 -38.14 -5.70
C LEU A 597 12.19 -37.73 -6.17
N MET A 598 12.91 -36.96 -5.35
CA MET A 598 14.28 -36.53 -5.64
C MET A 598 15.35 -37.57 -5.29
N TYR A 599 14.99 -38.70 -4.68
CA TYR A 599 15.92 -39.75 -4.28
C TYR A 599 16.89 -40.21 -5.39
N PRO A 600 16.45 -40.56 -6.61
CA PRO A 600 17.36 -41.03 -7.66
C PRO A 600 18.38 -39.96 -8.07
N LEU A 601 17.92 -38.71 -8.16
CA LEU A 601 18.77 -37.55 -8.48
C LEU A 601 19.80 -37.29 -7.37
N ASN A 602 19.35 -37.32 -6.10
CA ASN A 602 20.23 -37.16 -4.93
C ASN A 602 21.27 -38.27 -4.88
N ALA A 603 20.87 -39.52 -5.15
CA ALA A 603 21.79 -40.66 -5.20
C ALA A 603 22.84 -40.50 -6.31
N TRP A 604 22.45 -39.99 -7.49
CA TRP A 604 23.37 -39.68 -8.57
C TRP A 604 24.38 -38.59 -8.19
N SER A 605 23.91 -37.51 -7.55
CA SER A 605 24.78 -36.44 -7.08
C SER A 605 25.77 -36.92 -6.01
N ILE A 606 25.31 -37.71 -5.03
CA ILE A 606 26.19 -38.31 -4.01
C ILE A 606 27.27 -39.16 -4.68
N LYS A 607 26.89 -39.99 -5.67
CA LYS A 607 27.86 -40.80 -6.44
C LYS A 607 28.86 -39.93 -7.21
N SER A 608 28.43 -38.80 -7.77
CA SER A 608 29.34 -37.85 -8.44
C SER A 608 30.32 -37.21 -7.46
N THR A 609 29.85 -36.82 -6.27
CA THR A 609 30.69 -36.23 -5.21
C THR A 609 31.73 -37.22 -4.70
N LEU A 610 31.38 -38.50 -4.53
CA LEU A 610 32.33 -39.55 -4.14
C LEU A 610 33.44 -39.75 -5.18
N LYS A 611 33.11 -39.73 -6.48
CA LYS A 611 34.12 -39.78 -7.55
C LYS A 611 35.04 -38.56 -7.56
N LEU A 612 34.50 -37.37 -7.30
CA LEU A 612 35.29 -36.14 -7.17
C LEU A 612 36.28 -36.24 -6.00
N GLN A 613 35.85 -36.81 -4.87
CA GLN A 613 36.73 -37.05 -3.71
C GLN A 613 37.88 -38.02 -4.04
N GLU A 614 37.62 -39.07 -4.83
CA GLU A 614 38.64 -40.04 -5.25
C GLU A 614 39.74 -39.41 -6.11
N ILE A 615 39.38 -38.50 -7.02
CA ILE A 615 40.35 -37.83 -7.91
C ILE A 615 40.98 -36.55 -7.33
N SER A 616 40.43 -36.04 -6.22
CA SER A 616 40.92 -34.82 -5.55
C SER A 616 42.44 -34.76 -5.30
N PRO A 617 43.14 -35.82 -4.83
CA PRO A 617 44.59 -35.75 -4.63
C PRO A 617 45.39 -35.62 -5.94
N GLN A 618 44.85 -36.10 -7.07
CA GLN A 618 45.49 -35.96 -8.38
C GLN A 618 45.32 -34.53 -8.91
N ILE A 619 44.14 -33.93 -8.70
CA ILE A 619 43.88 -32.52 -8.99
C ILE A 619 44.83 -31.60 -8.20
N ALA A 620 45.06 -31.89 -6.92
CA ALA A 620 46.00 -31.13 -6.11
C ALA A 620 47.44 -31.15 -6.67
N LYS A 621 47.90 -32.31 -7.16
CA LYS A 621 49.22 -32.44 -7.82
C LYS A 621 49.32 -31.60 -9.10
N ILE A 622 48.24 -31.54 -9.90
CA ILE A 622 48.20 -30.70 -11.11
C ILE A 622 48.29 -29.22 -10.71
N GLN A 623 47.55 -28.80 -9.68
CA GLN A 623 47.60 -27.43 -9.17
C GLN A 623 48.98 -27.05 -8.60
N GLU A 624 49.65 -27.97 -7.89
CA GLU A 624 51.01 -27.77 -7.37
C GLU A 624 52.03 -27.61 -8.49
N LYS A 625 51.93 -28.43 -9.54
CA LYS A 625 52.81 -28.37 -10.71
C LYS A 625 52.68 -27.04 -11.47
N HIS A 626 51.48 -26.45 -11.50
CA HIS A 626 51.17 -25.23 -12.24
C HIS A 626 51.00 -23.98 -11.36
N LYS A 627 51.61 -23.93 -10.15
CA LYS A 627 51.54 -22.76 -9.24
C LYS A 627 51.92 -21.42 -9.88
N LYS A 628 52.86 -21.44 -10.85
CA LYS A 628 53.34 -20.24 -11.57
C LYS A 628 52.48 -19.87 -12.80
N ASP A 629 51.55 -20.73 -13.23
CA ASP A 629 50.66 -20.51 -14.38
C ASP A 629 49.26 -21.07 -14.09
N PRO A 630 48.43 -20.31 -13.34
CA PRO A 630 47.11 -20.77 -12.91
C PRO A 630 46.12 -20.97 -14.07
N LYS A 631 46.28 -20.25 -15.19
CA LYS A 631 45.43 -20.44 -16.38
C LYS A 631 45.67 -21.82 -17.00
N ARG A 632 46.94 -22.21 -17.17
CA ARG A 632 47.28 -23.55 -17.68
C ARG A 632 46.88 -24.65 -16.70
N GLY A 633 47.05 -24.42 -15.39
CA GLY A 633 46.58 -25.33 -14.36
C GLY A 633 45.07 -25.58 -14.43
N GLN A 634 44.25 -24.54 -14.61
CA GLN A 634 42.79 -24.71 -14.77
C GLN A 634 42.40 -25.51 -16.02
N MET A 635 43.09 -25.29 -17.15
CA MET A 635 42.86 -26.06 -18.38
C MET A 635 43.21 -27.54 -18.22
N GLU A 636 44.34 -27.86 -17.59
CA GLU A 636 44.73 -29.25 -17.32
C GLU A 636 43.76 -29.94 -16.34
N VAL A 637 43.30 -29.24 -15.32
CA VAL A 637 42.26 -29.73 -14.40
C VAL A 637 40.95 -30.05 -15.15
N MET A 638 40.53 -29.18 -16.07
CA MET A 638 39.32 -29.41 -16.86
C MET A 638 39.47 -30.56 -17.86
N ALA A 639 40.65 -30.68 -18.49
CA ALA A 639 40.98 -31.81 -19.34
C ALA A 639 40.97 -33.14 -18.55
N PHE A 640 41.51 -33.12 -17.33
CA PHE A 640 41.52 -34.26 -16.42
C PHE A 640 40.10 -34.69 -16.02
N TYR A 641 39.22 -33.74 -15.67
CA TYR A 641 37.80 -34.04 -15.41
C TYR A 641 37.11 -34.69 -16.62
N LYS A 642 37.40 -34.20 -17.83
CA LYS A 642 36.85 -34.75 -19.08
C LYS A 642 37.35 -36.17 -19.35
N GLN A 643 38.64 -36.44 -19.15
CA GLN A 643 39.24 -37.77 -19.30
C GLN A 643 38.61 -38.80 -18.35
N HIS A 644 38.40 -38.41 -17.09
CA HIS A 644 37.80 -39.28 -16.07
C HIS A 644 36.26 -39.31 -16.09
N LYS A 645 35.62 -38.61 -17.03
CA LYS A 645 34.15 -38.49 -17.16
C LYS A 645 33.48 -38.08 -15.84
N VAL A 646 34.10 -37.13 -15.14
CA VAL A 646 33.59 -36.58 -13.87
C VAL A 646 33.07 -35.17 -14.14
N ASN A 647 31.83 -34.90 -13.73
CA ASN A 647 31.24 -33.56 -13.84
C ASN A 647 31.47 -32.77 -12.54
N PRO A 648 32.23 -31.66 -12.54
CA PRO A 648 32.44 -30.85 -11.34
C PRO A 648 31.14 -30.23 -10.80
N PHE A 649 30.11 -30.06 -11.63
CA PHE A 649 28.80 -29.54 -11.22
C PHE A 649 27.84 -30.63 -10.71
N GLY A 650 28.21 -31.91 -10.79
CA GLY A 650 27.35 -33.00 -10.32
C GLY A 650 27.03 -32.93 -8.83
N GLY A 651 27.89 -32.27 -8.04
CA GLY A 651 27.69 -32.06 -6.60
C GLY A 651 26.73 -30.91 -6.23
N CYS A 652 26.56 -29.91 -7.10
CA CYS A 652 25.65 -28.78 -6.87
C CYS A 652 24.30 -28.93 -7.58
N LEU A 653 24.13 -29.93 -8.45
CA LEU A 653 22.88 -30.19 -9.16
C LEU A 653 21.66 -30.35 -8.24
N PRO A 654 21.73 -31.04 -7.08
CA PRO A 654 20.60 -31.11 -6.14
C PRO A 654 20.19 -29.73 -5.62
N LEU A 655 21.17 -28.85 -5.36
CA LEU A 655 20.88 -27.51 -4.86
C LEU A 655 20.11 -26.70 -5.91
N ILE A 656 20.53 -26.74 -7.17
CA ILE A 656 19.88 -26.02 -8.27
C ILE A 656 18.45 -26.49 -8.47
N ILE A 657 18.22 -27.81 -8.48
CA ILE A 657 16.88 -28.39 -8.66
C ILE A 657 15.99 -28.14 -7.44
N GLN A 658 16.58 -27.98 -6.26
CA GLN A 658 15.87 -27.65 -5.02
C GLN A 658 15.40 -26.17 -4.99
N MET A 659 16.08 -25.25 -5.68
CA MET A 659 15.75 -23.82 -5.66
C MET A 659 14.31 -23.52 -6.12
N PRO A 660 13.77 -24.08 -7.24
CA PRO A 660 12.37 -23.90 -7.61
C PRO A 660 11.38 -24.33 -6.52
N PHE A 661 11.65 -25.45 -5.84
CA PHE A 661 10.80 -25.93 -4.74
C PHE A 661 10.87 -25.02 -3.52
N LEU A 662 12.05 -24.47 -3.21
CA LEU A 662 12.23 -23.47 -2.16
C LEU A 662 11.39 -22.22 -2.45
N PHE A 663 11.53 -21.64 -3.64
CA PHE A 663 10.76 -20.45 -4.03
C PHE A 663 9.26 -20.73 -4.07
N GLY A 664 8.85 -21.89 -4.60
CA GLY A 664 7.45 -22.32 -4.60
C GLY A 664 6.88 -22.50 -3.19
N MET A 665 7.65 -23.06 -2.25
CA MET A 665 7.23 -23.20 -0.85
C MET A 665 7.15 -21.85 -0.14
N PHE A 666 8.10 -20.95 -0.41
CA PHE A 666 8.08 -19.59 0.14
C PHE A 666 6.85 -18.83 -0.35
N ASP A 667 6.60 -18.81 -1.66
CA ASP A 667 5.41 -18.16 -2.23
C ASP A 667 4.12 -18.80 -1.73
N LEU A 668 4.09 -20.12 -1.57
CA LEU A 668 2.95 -20.83 -1.00
C LEU A 668 2.62 -20.33 0.41
N LEU A 669 3.61 -20.24 1.30
CA LEU A 669 3.41 -19.76 2.67
C LEU A 669 2.93 -18.30 2.71
N LYS A 670 3.35 -17.49 1.73
CA LYS A 670 2.96 -16.08 1.65
C LYS A 670 1.57 -15.88 1.05
N SER A 671 1.15 -16.73 0.12
CA SER A 671 -0.09 -16.53 -0.66
C SER A 671 -1.26 -17.39 -0.19
N ALA A 672 -1.05 -18.48 0.54
CA ALA A 672 -2.14 -19.34 0.99
C ALA A 672 -2.73 -18.86 2.32
N PHE A 673 -3.95 -18.31 2.27
CA PHE A 673 -4.69 -17.86 3.45
C PHE A 673 -4.81 -18.92 4.56
N PRO A 674 -5.10 -20.21 4.29
CA PRO A 674 -5.26 -21.20 5.37
C PRO A 674 -4.02 -21.45 6.23
N LEU A 675 -2.84 -21.01 5.78
CA LEU A 675 -1.61 -21.08 6.57
C LEU A 675 -1.47 -19.90 7.55
N ARG A 676 -2.16 -18.77 7.31
CA ARG A 676 -2.14 -17.59 8.18
C ARG A 676 -2.73 -17.97 9.55
N GLY A 677 -1.92 -17.82 10.59
CA GLY A 677 -2.34 -18.14 11.97
C GLY A 677 -2.49 -19.64 12.24
N ALA A 678 -2.11 -20.51 11.30
CA ALA A 678 -2.08 -21.95 11.54
C ALA A 678 -0.97 -22.29 12.54
N SER A 679 -1.35 -22.89 13.66
CA SER A 679 -0.43 -23.36 14.69
C SER A 679 0.07 -24.78 14.37
N PHE A 680 1.33 -25.06 14.71
CA PHE A 680 1.91 -26.41 14.68
C PHE A 680 2.23 -26.91 16.08
N ILE A 681 2.93 -26.10 16.88
CA ILE A 681 3.23 -26.39 18.29
C ILE A 681 2.69 -25.21 19.10
N PRO A 682 1.53 -25.35 19.76
CA PRO A 682 0.92 -24.28 20.54
C PRO A 682 1.90 -23.67 21.55
N GLY A 683 2.04 -22.35 21.54
CA GLY A 683 2.95 -21.62 22.42
C GLY A 683 4.41 -21.51 21.93
N TRP A 684 4.76 -22.09 20.78
CA TRP A 684 6.05 -21.88 20.12
C TRP A 684 5.88 -21.54 18.62
N ILE A 685 5.12 -22.35 17.90
CA ILE A 685 4.86 -22.16 16.46
C ILE A 685 3.36 -21.94 16.29
N ASP A 686 2.94 -20.71 16.56
CA ASP A 686 1.52 -20.31 16.52
C ASP A 686 1.08 -19.71 15.18
N ASN A 687 2.02 -19.50 14.26
CA ASN A 687 1.74 -19.04 12.91
C ASN A 687 2.82 -19.52 11.93
N LEU A 688 2.45 -20.41 11.01
CA LEU A 688 3.36 -20.96 10.00
C LEU A 688 3.88 -19.91 8.99
N THR A 689 3.21 -18.76 8.86
CA THR A 689 3.58 -17.70 7.92
C THR A 689 4.42 -16.57 8.52
N ALA A 690 4.58 -16.58 9.86
CA ALA A 690 5.46 -15.69 10.59
C ALA A 690 6.69 -16.45 11.12
N PRO A 691 7.78 -15.77 11.49
CA PRO A 691 8.89 -16.38 12.22
C PRO A 691 8.43 -17.07 13.52
N ASP A 692 9.09 -18.15 13.94
CA ASP A 692 8.74 -18.82 15.19
C ASP A 692 9.17 -18.00 16.39
N VAL A 693 8.35 -17.94 17.44
CA VAL A 693 8.64 -17.14 18.63
C VAL A 693 8.43 -18.01 19.86
N ILE A 694 9.50 -18.28 20.61
CA ILE A 694 9.42 -19.04 21.87
C ILE A 694 9.35 -18.11 23.08
N PHE A 695 10.06 -16.98 23.07
CA PHE A 695 9.91 -15.91 24.06
C PHE A 695 10.29 -14.56 23.45
N SER A 696 9.85 -13.48 24.10
CA SER A 696 10.07 -12.09 23.69
C SER A 696 10.55 -11.26 24.88
N TRP A 697 11.19 -10.14 24.59
CA TRP A 697 11.67 -9.16 25.57
C TRP A 697 11.46 -7.74 25.03
N SER A 698 11.52 -6.73 25.90
CA SER A 698 11.10 -5.38 25.55
C SER A 698 12.13 -4.58 24.73
N TYR A 699 13.44 -4.82 24.86
CA TYR A 699 14.44 -3.99 24.17
C TYR A 699 15.04 -4.68 22.91
N PRO A 700 15.08 -4.04 21.73
CA PRO A 700 15.63 -4.68 20.52
C PRO A 700 17.14 -4.96 20.64
N ILE A 701 17.52 -6.23 20.56
CA ILE A 701 18.93 -6.65 20.50
C ILE A 701 19.42 -6.56 19.04
N PRO A 702 20.60 -5.96 18.75
CA PRO A 702 21.15 -5.91 17.41
C PRO A 702 21.17 -7.29 16.74
N PHE A 703 20.75 -7.35 15.46
CA PHE A 703 20.64 -8.56 14.62
C PHE A 703 19.57 -9.59 15.02
N ILE A 704 19.17 -9.65 16.29
CA ILE A 704 18.19 -10.63 16.82
C ILE A 704 16.78 -10.01 16.83
N GLY A 705 16.62 -8.77 17.30
CA GLY A 705 15.33 -8.10 17.46
C GLY A 705 14.79 -8.24 18.90
N THR A 706 13.48 -8.34 19.05
CA THR A 706 12.75 -8.44 20.34
C THR A 706 12.21 -9.84 20.63
N THR A 707 12.44 -10.78 19.73
CA THR A 707 11.90 -12.15 19.78
C THR A 707 13.00 -13.18 19.55
N PHE A 708 12.97 -14.29 20.31
CA PHE A 708 13.88 -15.43 20.11
C PHE A 708 13.23 -16.48 19.22
N HIS A 709 13.94 -16.87 18.15
CA HIS A 709 13.49 -17.85 17.16
C HIS A 709 14.38 -19.09 17.24
N LEU A 710 13.80 -20.23 17.61
CA LEU A 710 14.54 -21.48 17.87
C LEU A 710 14.72 -22.34 16.62
N LEU A 711 13.75 -22.38 15.69
CA LEU A 711 13.85 -23.19 14.47
C LEU A 711 15.09 -22.85 13.61
N PRO A 712 15.45 -21.58 13.36
CA PRO A 712 16.67 -21.24 12.61
C PRO A 712 17.94 -21.73 13.30
N ILE A 713 18.00 -21.67 14.65
CA ILE A 713 19.14 -22.13 15.42
C ILE A 713 19.29 -23.65 15.30
N LEU A 714 18.18 -24.39 15.46
CA LEU A 714 18.15 -25.84 15.23
C LEU A 714 18.57 -26.18 13.80
N LEU A 715 18.10 -25.42 12.81
CA LEU A 715 18.51 -25.58 11.42
C LEU A 715 20.02 -25.37 11.26
N GLY A 716 20.59 -24.33 11.85
CA GLY A 716 22.04 -24.08 11.87
C GLY A 716 22.84 -25.23 12.49
N VAL A 717 22.37 -25.79 13.61
CA VAL A 717 22.97 -26.96 14.26
C VAL A 717 22.94 -28.18 13.34
N VAL A 718 21.80 -28.44 12.69
CA VAL A 718 21.65 -29.57 11.76
C VAL A 718 22.55 -29.40 10.53
N MET A 719 22.63 -28.19 9.96
CA MET A 719 23.53 -27.87 8.86
C MET A 719 25.00 -28.06 9.25
N PHE A 720 25.39 -27.61 10.43
CA PHE A 720 26.74 -27.80 10.96
C PHE A 720 27.06 -29.30 11.12
N PHE A 721 26.13 -30.08 11.68
CA PHE A 721 26.29 -31.52 11.83
C PHE A 721 26.41 -32.23 10.47
N GLN A 722 25.55 -31.87 9.51
CA GLN A 722 25.61 -32.38 8.14
C GLN A 722 26.98 -32.10 7.49
N GLN A 723 27.50 -30.87 7.64
CA GLN A 723 28.81 -30.50 7.13
C GLN A 723 29.95 -31.28 7.79
N LYS A 724 29.85 -31.50 9.11
CA LYS A 724 30.81 -32.34 9.86
C LYS A 724 30.77 -33.78 9.41
N MET A 725 29.60 -34.36 9.15
CA MET A 725 29.46 -35.71 8.61
C MET A 725 30.12 -35.84 7.23
N ALA A 726 29.88 -34.89 6.33
CA ALA A 726 30.51 -34.85 5.01
C ALA A 726 32.04 -34.73 5.12
N THR A 727 32.53 -33.94 6.08
CA THR A 727 33.97 -33.75 6.34
C THR A 727 34.62 -34.97 6.98
N ALA A 728 33.94 -35.65 7.89
CA ALA A 728 34.44 -36.85 8.55
C ALA A 728 34.68 -38.00 7.54
N GLN A 729 33.85 -38.08 6.50
CA GLN A 729 34.09 -39.01 5.38
C GLN A 729 35.38 -38.69 4.62
N ASN A 730 35.70 -37.41 4.43
CA ASN A 730 36.94 -36.98 3.74
C ASN A 730 38.19 -37.27 4.57
N LYS A 731 38.16 -37.04 5.90
CA LYS A 731 39.31 -37.32 6.79
C LYS A 731 39.74 -38.78 6.83
N LYS A 732 38.82 -39.73 6.58
CA LYS A 732 39.15 -41.17 6.55
C LYS A 732 40.05 -41.58 5.37
N LYS A 733 40.24 -40.71 4.35
CA LYS A 733 40.99 -41.03 3.12
C LYS A 733 42.35 -40.32 2.98
N GLY A 734 42.78 -39.51 3.97
CA GLY A 734 44.10 -38.84 3.98
C GLY A 734 44.07 -37.41 4.56
N PRO A 735 45.22 -36.69 4.59
CA PRO A 735 45.28 -35.28 4.97
C PRO A 735 44.51 -34.39 3.99
N LEU A 736 43.86 -33.35 4.52
CA LEU A 736 43.01 -32.43 3.75
C LEU A 736 43.86 -31.50 2.88
N THR A 737 43.52 -31.37 1.59
CA THR A 737 44.15 -30.38 0.69
C THR A 737 43.73 -28.95 1.05
N ASP A 738 44.52 -27.95 0.65
CA ASP A 738 44.20 -26.52 0.91
C ASP A 738 42.82 -26.13 0.37
N GLN A 739 42.47 -26.64 -0.82
CA GLN A 739 41.15 -26.45 -1.42
C GLN A 739 40.02 -27.05 -0.56
N GLN A 740 40.24 -28.23 0.04
CA GLN A 740 39.26 -28.86 0.94
C GLN A 740 39.14 -28.11 2.26
N GLN A 741 40.24 -27.55 2.78
CA GLN A 741 40.20 -26.71 3.98
C GLN A 741 39.44 -25.40 3.73
N GLN A 742 39.64 -24.78 2.56
CA GLN A 742 38.89 -23.60 2.15
C GLN A 742 37.39 -23.90 2.00
N GLN A 743 37.03 -25.04 1.40
CA GLN A 743 35.63 -25.48 1.30
C GLN A 743 34.99 -25.71 2.68
N GLN A 744 35.72 -26.26 3.64
CA GLN A 744 35.23 -26.42 5.02
C GLN A 744 35.01 -25.08 5.71
N LYS A 745 35.97 -24.15 5.62
CA LYS A 745 35.83 -22.81 6.19
C LYS A 745 34.63 -22.09 5.59
N MET A 746 34.51 -22.13 4.26
CA MET A 746 33.38 -21.53 3.54
C MET A 746 32.04 -22.15 3.95
N GLY A 747 31.95 -23.48 4.06
CA GLY A 747 30.72 -24.15 4.50
C GLY A 747 30.29 -23.76 5.92
N THR A 748 31.25 -23.56 6.83
CA THR A 748 30.94 -23.14 8.21
C THR A 748 30.42 -21.70 8.22
N ILE A 749 31.06 -20.80 7.46
CA ILE A 749 30.59 -19.42 7.29
C ILE A 749 29.19 -19.40 6.68
N MET A 750 28.96 -20.17 5.62
CA MET A 750 27.63 -20.28 4.99
C MET A 750 26.57 -20.78 5.95
N THR A 751 26.89 -21.73 6.84
CA THR A 751 25.95 -22.21 7.87
C THR A 751 25.55 -21.09 8.82
N ILE A 752 26.51 -20.28 9.28
CA ILE A 752 26.24 -19.13 10.15
C ILE A 752 25.38 -18.11 9.41
N VAL A 753 25.76 -17.73 8.18
CA VAL A 753 25.03 -16.78 7.35
C VAL A 753 23.59 -17.24 7.08
N PHE A 754 23.39 -18.50 6.71
CA PHE A 754 22.04 -19.05 6.50
C PHE A 754 21.23 -19.10 7.79
N THR A 755 21.85 -19.38 8.94
CA THR A 755 21.15 -19.33 10.24
C THR A 755 20.59 -17.93 10.52
N PHE A 756 21.38 -16.89 10.29
CA PHE A 756 20.92 -15.49 10.41
C PHE A 756 19.89 -15.10 9.35
N LEU A 757 20.04 -15.58 8.11
CA LEU A 757 19.08 -15.32 7.04
C LEU A 757 17.71 -15.92 7.35
N PHE A 758 17.67 -17.21 7.73
CA PHE A 758 16.45 -17.94 8.05
C PHE A 758 15.83 -17.46 9.37
N TYR A 759 16.55 -16.66 10.16
CA TYR A 759 16.04 -16.05 11.39
C TYR A 759 14.81 -15.18 11.14
N LYS A 760 14.69 -14.51 9.99
CA LYS A 760 13.53 -13.67 9.67
C LYS A 760 12.50 -14.35 8.76
N PHE A 761 12.70 -15.61 8.42
CA PHE A 761 11.82 -16.34 7.50
C PHE A 761 10.65 -17.01 8.22
N PRO A 762 9.57 -17.34 7.49
CA PRO A 762 8.41 -18.02 8.06
C PRO A 762 8.78 -19.34 8.70
N SER A 763 8.19 -19.64 9.86
CA SER A 763 8.43 -20.87 10.61
C SER A 763 8.09 -22.12 9.80
N GLY A 764 7.06 -22.07 8.93
CA GLY A 764 6.72 -23.16 8.02
C GLY A 764 7.82 -23.44 6.99
N LEU A 765 8.56 -22.42 6.55
CA LEU A 765 9.70 -22.62 5.66
C LEU A 765 10.89 -23.22 6.42
N ASN A 766 11.14 -22.75 7.64
CA ASN A 766 12.17 -23.33 8.51
C ASN A 766 11.87 -24.80 8.83
N LEU A 767 10.59 -25.12 9.09
CA LEU A 767 10.12 -26.49 9.33
C LEU A 767 10.32 -27.39 8.11
N TYR A 768 9.97 -26.91 6.91
CA TYR A 768 10.26 -27.59 5.65
C TYR A 768 11.75 -27.91 5.53
N TRP A 769 12.61 -26.90 5.73
CA TRP A 769 14.05 -27.05 5.54
C TRP A 769 14.68 -27.98 6.57
N LEU A 770 14.28 -27.86 7.84
CA LEU A 770 14.74 -28.72 8.93
C LEU A 770 14.37 -30.18 8.66
N SER A 771 13.12 -30.45 8.27
CA SER A 771 12.63 -31.78 7.90
C SER A 771 13.41 -32.34 6.70
N SER A 772 13.65 -31.48 5.70
CA SER A 772 14.37 -31.82 4.48
C SER A 772 15.82 -32.23 4.78
N MET A 773 16.51 -31.48 5.65
CA MET A 773 17.88 -31.79 6.08
C MET A 773 17.95 -33.03 6.97
N GLY A 774 16.98 -33.23 7.87
CA GLY A 774 16.88 -34.45 8.69
C GLY A 774 16.77 -35.70 7.82
N LEU A 775 15.89 -35.69 6.83
CA LEU A 775 15.74 -36.78 5.86
C LEU A 775 17.01 -36.98 5.02
N GLN A 776 17.69 -35.92 4.65
CA GLN A 776 18.95 -36.01 3.89
C GLN A 776 20.06 -36.66 4.72
N ILE A 777 20.19 -36.32 6.00
CA ILE A 777 21.14 -36.97 6.92
C ILE A 777 20.80 -38.46 7.05
N LEU A 778 19.52 -38.80 7.21
CA LEU A 778 19.05 -40.18 7.29
C LEU A 778 19.37 -40.96 6.00
N GLN A 779 19.16 -40.36 4.83
CA GLN A 779 19.54 -40.93 3.54
C GLN A 779 21.06 -41.16 3.44
N GLN A 780 21.87 -40.15 3.78
CA GLN A 780 23.33 -40.25 3.74
C GLN A 780 23.84 -41.34 4.68
N TRP A 781 23.29 -41.41 5.89
CA TRP A 781 23.61 -42.45 6.86
C TRP A 781 23.27 -43.85 6.34
N TYR A 782 22.07 -44.03 5.77
CA TYR A 782 21.65 -45.30 5.17
C TYR A 782 22.55 -45.72 3.98
N MET A 783 22.89 -44.79 3.09
CA MET A 783 23.76 -45.05 1.95
C MET A 783 25.20 -45.37 2.38
N ALA A 784 25.75 -44.65 3.36
CA ALA A 784 27.08 -44.90 3.90
C ALA A 784 27.20 -46.31 4.50
N LYS A 785 26.18 -46.76 5.24
CA LYS A 785 26.12 -48.11 5.82
C LYS A 785 26.05 -49.23 4.77
N ARG A 786 25.43 -48.95 3.60
CA ARG A 786 25.41 -49.89 2.47
C ARG A 786 26.75 -49.99 1.75
N GLN A 787 27.44 -48.86 1.56
CA GLN A 787 28.76 -48.82 0.90
C GLN A 787 29.89 -49.41 1.76
N SER A 788 29.74 -49.45 3.09
CA SER A 788 30.70 -50.11 3.98
C SER A 788 30.62 -51.65 4.01
N LYS A 789 29.65 -52.27 3.32
CA LYS A 789 29.68 -53.72 3.07
C LYS A 789 30.63 -53.98 1.89
N PRO A 790 31.75 -54.69 2.07
CA PRO A 790 32.74 -54.86 1.02
C PRO A 790 32.10 -55.60 -0.15
N ASP A 791 32.19 -55.00 -1.33
CA ASP A 791 31.79 -55.63 -2.58
C ASP A 791 32.67 -56.87 -2.79
N LYS A 792 32.07 -58.06 -2.95
CA LYS A 792 32.82 -59.33 -3.09
C LYS A 792 33.84 -59.27 -4.24
N ASN A 793 33.57 -58.46 -5.26
CA ASN A 793 34.45 -58.25 -6.42
C ASN A 793 35.73 -57.46 -6.11
N SER A 794 35.76 -56.62 -5.06
CA SER A 794 36.97 -55.86 -4.71
C SER A 794 38.07 -56.74 -4.11
N ARG A 795 37.70 -57.88 -3.50
CA ARG A 795 38.68 -58.88 -3.03
C ARG A 795 39.36 -59.60 -4.20
N GLU A 796 38.66 -59.87 -5.30
CA GLU A 796 39.28 -60.51 -6.48
C GLU A 796 40.29 -59.59 -7.20
N ILE A 797 40.02 -58.29 -7.25
CA ILE A 797 40.92 -57.32 -7.91
C ILE A 797 42.21 -57.11 -7.09
N LEU A 798 42.11 -57.04 -5.76
CA LEU A 798 43.27 -56.93 -4.87
C LEU A 798 44.12 -58.21 -4.82
N VAL A 799 43.50 -59.39 -5.00
CA VAL A 799 44.24 -60.66 -5.11
C VAL A 799 44.96 -60.79 -6.45
N LYS A 800 44.42 -60.24 -7.55
CA LYS A 800 45.11 -60.22 -8.85
C LYS A 800 46.28 -59.24 -8.94
N GLN A 801 46.24 -58.11 -8.23
CA GLN A 801 47.36 -57.16 -8.21
C GLN A 801 48.55 -57.62 -7.35
N LYS A 802 48.34 -58.50 -6.36
CA LYS A 802 49.44 -59.13 -5.60
C LYS A 802 50.11 -60.32 -6.31
N LYS A 803 49.59 -60.74 -7.48
CA LYS A 803 50.10 -61.87 -8.27
C LYS A 803 50.67 -61.45 -9.63
N LYS A 804 50.93 -60.16 -9.86
CA LYS A 804 51.59 -59.66 -11.08
C LYS A 804 52.87 -58.94 -10.77
#